data_AF-A0AAW3RWM5-F1
#
_entry.id   AF-A0AAW3RWM5-F1
#
_cell.length_a   1.000
_cell.length_b   1.000
_cell.length_c   1.000
_cell.angle_alpha   90.00
_cell.angle_beta   90.00
_cell.angle_gamma   90.00
#
_symmetry.space_group_name_H-M   'P 1'
#
loop_
_entity.id
_entity.type
_entity.pdbx_description
1 polymer ?
#
loop_
_entity_poly.entity_id
_entity_poly.type
_entity_poly.pdbx_seq_one_letter_code
_entity_poly.pdbx_strand_id
1 'polypeptide(L)'
;MNLMPTELPVITRQITPPILDVWYWHHLCDLQAQIGWQDASKECLFADLSLGSWRGHWLAHQLAAQMDIPSPTKVQPELYSRASLQGEDAETIRLLIDNESEGDQNFITAYQFARSLIAAFKQQQRRFILVVAPVEHQLWGRENLQLLRLLATAAPSHGFRLGLLLRSDASLPELEDFRFEINNKPASPLNQEDSASLKYAEFSIPGILSANWLRSDLELPSEILRLADGSMLLSPNLRPPKPLVPGDVSSLPDELNVVFALQQQPQDVEFLQQQAGIRFAEGGYELAYFILEQIEQSSLSVLQKALIETQKQKIAIALMDFPRAAAGALPDTSLPDEVQASLYQSKAWGLVMTGQPAQAEPYFAKARQLLDPQYAPRLYLYLLNISALNQLRLGDSEAALAIEKSIEQQLALLPTPDWHLTYINCLNLARIYKKQRHFSKAEHYYRQGFSVNEQLRNESDLLYMNFCLAQLEALQERHQQALFYWLRTTLHWLSNPLPEALAPRVVQAILNRPLSNKESSPEQISASLLQSLRQCCQQLGLEVHSADHCIAFGRISDTGQAQQCIGLPGLSLLISRGYSAPLPFDGDACRQLNQWVLGLLQLLLPQFELDGIRSVLTDQQYGVELPATARETLWSCLKWQVPELIFAGQRYDVPLEDKSATAITSSQHQLSHSALFNSFRVVHSKAISYVQNGPQGWQVVFKRYRPTLKLSSRQQVLLRYVQEERSLDQLCQFLQIAPEECLRQLYQLTEQRLIQVH
;
A
#
# COMPACT_ATOMS: atom_id res chain seq x y z
N MET A 1 28.65 -3.45 5.70
CA MET A 1 27.29 -4.02 5.57
C MET A 1 26.92 -4.62 6.92
N ASN A 2 26.34 -3.80 7.80
CA ASN A 2 25.81 -4.31 9.06
C ASN A 2 24.56 -5.13 8.73
N LEU A 3 24.56 -6.38 9.18
CA LEU A 3 23.46 -7.31 9.07
C LEU A 3 22.25 -6.66 9.78
N MET A 4 21.30 -6.15 9.01
CA MET A 4 19.94 -5.95 9.50
C MET A 4 19.49 -7.26 10.15
N PRO A 5 18.80 -7.23 11.32
CA PRO A 5 18.29 -8.44 11.93
C PRO A 5 17.47 -9.23 10.89
N THR A 6 17.69 -10.54 10.84
CA THR A 6 17.09 -11.45 9.85
C THR A 6 15.57 -11.48 9.92
N GLU A 7 14.96 -11.03 11.03
CA GLU A 7 13.52 -10.82 11.15
C GLU A 7 13.22 -9.46 11.79
N LEU A 8 12.49 -8.62 11.06
CA LEU A 8 11.97 -7.36 11.57
C LEU A 8 10.78 -7.61 12.51
N PRO A 9 10.65 -6.87 13.63
CA PRO A 9 9.58 -7.08 14.62
C PRO A 9 8.20 -6.91 14.00
N VAL A 10 7.20 -7.64 14.49
CA VAL A 10 5.80 -7.45 14.07
C VAL A 10 5.11 -6.50 15.03
N ILE A 11 4.32 -5.57 14.49
CA ILE A 11 3.45 -4.70 15.27
C ILE A 11 2.03 -5.24 15.10
N THR A 12 1.44 -5.78 16.16
CA THR A 12 0.02 -6.18 16.18
C THR A 12 -0.82 -4.94 16.49
N ARG A 13 -1.66 -4.55 15.54
CA ARG A 13 -2.52 -3.37 15.68
C ARG A 13 -3.79 -3.72 16.44
N GLN A 14 -4.38 -2.74 17.11
CA GLN A 14 -5.56 -2.91 17.97
C GLN A 14 -6.60 -1.84 17.65
N ILE A 15 -7.87 -2.14 17.97
CA ILE A 15 -8.96 -1.17 17.88
C ILE A 15 -8.79 -0.04 18.91
N THR A 16 -8.29 -0.38 20.10
CA THR A 16 -8.15 0.59 21.19
C THR A 16 -7.07 1.62 20.88
N PRO A 17 -7.38 2.93 20.97
CA PRO A 17 -6.39 3.99 20.84
C PRO A 17 -5.18 3.78 21.76
N PRO A 18 -3.94 3.81 21.23
CA PRO A 18 -2.74 3.69 22.04
C PRO A 18 -2.58 4.90 22.97
N ILE A 19 -1.81 4.71 24.05
CA ILE A 19 -1.51 5.76 25.01
C ILE A 19 -0.23 6.47 24.57
N LEU A 20 -0.24 7.81 24.59
CA LEU A 20 0.92 8.67 24.41
C LEU A 20 1.21 9.42 25.71
N ASP A 21 2.45 9.34 26.17
CA ASP A 21 2.93 10.21 27.22
C ASP A 21 3.00 11.66 26.70
N VAL A 22 2.58 12.63 27.50
CA VAL A 22 2.63 14.06 27.17
C VAL A 22 3.39 14.84 28.23
N TRP A 23 4.31 15.69 27.78
CA TRP A 23 5.02 16.66 28.61
C TRP A 23 4.94 18.07 28.01
N TYR A 24 4.60 19.04 28.85
CA TYR A 24 4.80 20.46 28.58
C TYR A 24 6.26 20.82 28.79
N TRP A 25 6.93 21.32 27.75
CA TRP A 25 8.32 21.74 27.84
C TRP A 25 8.39 23.12 28.48
N HIS A 26 8.73 23.21 29.76
CA HIS A 26 8.96 24.50 30.45
C HIS A 26 10.42 24.96 30.25
N HIS A 27 11.34 24.20 30.82
CA HIS A 27 12.79 24.33 30.67
C HIS A 27 13.41 22.97 30.38
N LEU A 28 14.52 22.96 29.65
CA LEU A 28 15.23 21.73 29.28
C LEU A 28 15.67 20.90 30.50
N CYS A 29 16.14 21.56 31.57
CA CYS A 29 16.55 20.88 32.81
C CYS A 29 15.38 20.18 33.51
N ASP A 30 14.20 20.81 33.54
CA ASP A 30 12.99 20.26 34.14
C ASP A 30 12.49 19.08 33.31
N LEU A 31 12.49 19.21 31.99
CA LEU A 31 12.10 18.15 31.07
C LEU A 31 13.00 16.93 31.23
N GLN A 32 14.32 17.14 31.29
CA GLN A 32 15.29 16.08 31.54
C GLN A 32 15.00 15.36 32.86
N ALA A 33 14.75 16.09 33.94
CA ALA A 33 14.46 15.51 35.25
C ALA A 33 13.14 14.73 35.25
N GLN A 34 12.11 15.23 34.57
CA GLN A 34 10.77 14.61 34.49
C GLN A 34 10.77 13.33 33.66
N ILE A 35 11.48 13.31 32.53
CA ILE A 35 11.54 12.12 31.66
C ILE A 35 12.58 11.12 32.18
N GLY A 36 13.64 11.61 32.82
CA GLY A 36 14.63 10.79 33.51
C GLY A 36 15.72 10.22 32.61
N TRP A 37 16.08 10.90 31.52
CA TRP A 37 17.28 10.55 30.76
C TRP A 37 18.53 11.19 31.37
N GLN A 38 19.66 10.49 31.30
CA GLN A 38 20.96 11.01 31.73
C GLN A 38 21.69 11.66 30.55
N ASP A 39 21.67 10.99 29.40
CA ASP A 39 22.32 11.45 28.16
C ASP A 39 21.31 11.35 27.00
N ALA A 40 20.68 12.47 26.66
CA ALA A 40 19.68 12.51 25.59
C ALA A 40 20.24 12.03 24.24
N SER A 41 21.53 12.28 23.97
CA SER A 41 22.19 11.86 22.73
C SER A 41 22.32 10.34 22.63
N LYS A 42 22.26 9.61 23.76
CA LYS A 42 22.33 8.14 23.80
C LYS A 42 20.99 7.49 24.09
N GLU A 43 20.13 8.12 24.87
CA GLU A 43 18.89 7.49 25.33
C GLU A 43 17.67 7.87 24.49
N CYS A 44 17.71 8.99 23.76
CA CYS A 44 16.54 9.58 23.12
C CYS A 44 16.71 9.67 21.60
N LEU A 45 15.58 9.57 20.90
CA LEU A 45 15.41 10.06 19.54
C LEU A 45 14.39 11.18 19.54
N PHE A 46 14.65 12.21 18.74
CA PHE A 46 13.77 13.37 18.65
C PHE A 46 13.17 13.51 17.26
N ALA A 47 11.99 14.11 17.19
CA ALA A 47 11.47 14.70 15.97
C ALA A 47 10.78 16.01 16.32
N ASP A 48 10.79 16.95 15.41
CA ASP A 48 10.27 18.29 15.62
C ASP A 48 9.32 18.67 14.49
N LEU A 49 8.04 18.79 14.86
CA LEU A 49 6.95 19.26 14.02
C LEU A 49 6.38 20.59 14.54
N SER A 50 7.04 21.28 15.47
CA SER A 50 6.53 22.51 16.11
C SER A 50 6.08 23.58 15.11
N LEU A 51 6.81 23.72 13.99
CA LEU A 51 6.49 24.64 12.88
C LEU A 51 5.88 23.90 11.67
N GLY A 52 5.23 22.77 11.91
CA GLY A 52 4.61 21.92 10.90
C GLY A 52 5.58 20.96 10.21
N SER A 53 5.00 20.02 9.47
CA SER A 53 5.71 19.12 8.57
C SER A 53 5.82 19.75 7.17
N TRP A 54 7.02 19.75 6.59
CA TRP A 54 7.30 20.36 5.27
C TRP A 54 7.79 19.35 4.23
N ARG A 55 7.55 18.07 4.48
CA ARG A 55 7.82 16.93 3.60
C ARG A 55 6.94 15.74 3.99
N GLY A 56 6.66 14.84 3.04
CA GLY A 56 5.97 13.60 3.37
C GLY A 56 6.83 12.71 4.28
N HIS A 57 6.23 12.09 5.29
CA HIS A 57 6.93 11.28 6.29
C HIS A 57 8.04 12.04 7.03
N TRP A 58 7.83 13.34 7.30
CA TRP A 58 8.76 14.21 8.04
C TRP A 58 9.29 13.58 9.33
N LEU A 59 8.39 13.00 10.14
CA LEU A 59 8.74 12.29 11.37
C LEU A 59 9.72 11.15 11.11
N ALA A 60 9.47 10.34 10.08
CA ALA A 60 10.33 9.23 9.72
C ALA A 60 11.71 9.69 9.26
N HIS A 61 11.80 10.72 8.42
CA HIS A 61 13.08 11.25 7.94
C HIS A 61 13.97 11.73 9.09
N GLN A 62 13.41 12.44 10.08
CA GLN A 62 14.18 12.93 11.23
C GLN A 62 14.66 11.81 12.15
N LEU A 63 13.82 10.80 12.39
CA LEU A 63 14.19 9.63 13.17
C LEU A 63 15.22 8.75 12.43
N ALA A 64 15.11 8.65 11.09
CA ALA A 64 16.03 7.90 10.26
C ALA A 64 17.45 8.47 10.32
N ALA A 65 17.57 9.80 10.22
CA ALA A 65 18.84 10.52 10.27
C ALA A 65 19.62 10.24 11.57
N GLN A 66 18.93 10.09 12.71
CA GLN A 66 19.55 9.82 14.00
C GLN A 66 19.93 8.33 14.22
N MET A 67 19.39 7.42 13.42
CA MET A 67 19.54 5.97 13.60
C MET A 67 20.35 5.27 12.50
N ASP A 68 20.85 6.02 11.51
CA ASP A 68 21.54 5.51 10.32
C ASP A 68 20.75 4.39 9.62
N ILE A 69 19.42 4.56 9.55
CA ILE A 69 18.53 3.68 8.79
C ILE A 69 18.08 4.38 7.50
N PRO A 70 17.75 3.64 6.44
CA PRO A 70 17.25 4.24 5.21
C PRO A 70 16.02 5.12 5.45
N SER A 71 16.06 6.34 4.90
CA SER A 71 14.89 7.22 4.87
C SER A 71 13.78 6.65 3.99
N PRO A 72 12.51 7.01 4.24
CA PRO A 72 11.41 6.70 3.34
C PRO A 72 11.68 7.18 1.91
N THR A 73 11.17 6.42 0.94
CA THR A 73 11.17 6.79 -0.47
C THR A 73 9.82 7.38 -0.89
N LYS A 74 9.76 7.97 -2.09
CA LYS A 74 8.50 8.40 -2.69
C LYS A 74 7.53 7.23 -2.82
N VAL A 75 6.26 7.49 -2.50
CA VAL A 75 5.13 6.54 -2.50
C VAL A 75 4.22 6.73 -3.72
N GLN A 76 4.35 7.85 -4.42
CA GLN A 76 3.58 8.19 -5.63
C GLN A 76 4.51 8.78 -6.71
N PRO A 77 4.12 8.75 -7.99
CA PRO A 77 4.77 9.57 -9.01
C PRO A 77 4.57 11.07 -8.74
N GLU A 78 5.46 11.91 -9.25
CA GLU A 78 5.33 13.36 -9.13
C GLU A 78 4.18 13.90 -9.99
N LEU A 79 3.27 14.65 -9.36
CA LEU A 79 2.22 15.39 -10.04
C LEU A 79 2.73 16.81 -10.31
N TYR A 80 3.30 17.03 -11.51
CA TYR A 80 3.92 18.27 -12.03
C TYR A 80 5.46 18.14 -12.13
N SER A 81 5.92 17.66 -13.29
CA SER A 81 7.31 17.76 -13.73
C SER A 81 7.38 18.65 -14.96
N ARG A 82 8.52 19.28 -15.27
CA ARG A 82 8.69 19.97 -16.58
C ARG A 82 8.41 19.05 -17.79
N ALA A 83 8.46 17.72 -17.61
CA ALA A 83 8.11 16.71 -18.60
C ALA A 83 6.59 16.44 -18.71
N SER A 84 5.77 16.80 -17.71
CA SER A 84 4.30 16.73 -17.80
C SER A 84 3.70 17.66 -18.87
N LEU A 85 4.44 18.69 -19.29
CA LEU A 85 4.10 19.55 -20.44
C LEU A 85 4.42 18.92 -21.82
N GLN A 86 4.99 17.69 -21.85
CA GLN A 86 5.42 16.98 -23.06
C GLN A 86 4.64 15.67 -23.31
N GLY A 87 3.50 15.45 -22.64
CA GLY A 87 2.61 14.29 -22.91
C GLY A 87 2.79 13.06 -22.02
N GLU A 88 3.52 13.17 -20.90
CA GLU A 88 3.71 12.07 -19.91
C GLU A 88 2.52 11.87 -18.94
N ASP A 89 1.45 12.67 -19.08
CA ASP A 89 0.28 12.63 -18.19
C ASP A 89 -0.40 11.24 -18.15
N ALA A 90 -0.47 10.54 -19.29
CA ALA A 90 -1.08 9.22 -19.34
C ALA A 90 -0.25 8.14 -18.62
N GLU A 91 1.08 8.29 -18.57
CA GLU A 91 1.97 7.40 -17.82
C GLU A 91 1.88 7.66 -16.31
N THR A 92 1.72 8.93 -15.93
CA THR A 92 1.46 9.30 -14.53
C THR A 92 0.13 8.71 -14.05
N ILE A 93 -0.95 8.81 -14.85
CA ILE A 93 -2.24 8.18 -14.54
C ILE A 93 -2.09 6.66 -14.40
N ARG A 94 -1.33 6.02 -15.30
CA ARG A 94 -1.03 4.59 -15.23
C ARG A 94 -0.41 4.20 -13.90
N LEU A 95 0.63 4.91 -13.46
CA LEU A 95 1.34 4.66 -12.21
C LEU A 95 0.44 4.88 -10.98
N LEU A 96 -0.37 5.94 -10.98
CA LEU A 96 -1.33 6.21 -9.89
C LEU A 96 -2.34 5.07 -9.72
N ILE A 97 -2.85 4.50 -10.82
CA ILE A 97 -3.80 3.37 -10.78
C ILE A 97 -3.14 2.10 -10.25
N ASP A 98 -1.88 1.84 -10.64
CA ASP A 98 -1.12 0.71 -10.09
C ASP A 98 -0.90 0.89 -8.59
N ASN A 99 -0.41 2.05 -8.15
CA ASN A 99 -0.18 2.35 -6.74
C ASN A 99 -1.46 2.23 -5.90
N GLU A 100 -2.60 2.72 -6.42
CA GLU A 100 -3.92 2.55 -5.78
C GLU A 100 -4.27 1.06 -5.63
N SER A 101 -3.97 0.24 -6.64
CA SER A 101 -4.25 -1.20 -6.62
C SER A 101 -3.33 -1.96 -5.66
N GLU A 102 -2.11 -1.48 -5.43
CA GLU A 102 -1.15 -2.06 -4.50
C GLU A 102 -1.47 -1.78 -3.02
N GLY A 103 -2.33 -0.79 -2.74
CA GLY A 103 -2.79 -0.48 -1.39
C GLY A 103 -2.43 0.92 -0.93
N ASP A 104 -2.70 1.21 0.36
CA ASP A 104 -2.28 2.47 0.98
C ASP A 104 -0.75 2.48 1.20
N GLN A 105 -0.04 3.07 0.24
CA GLN A 105 1.41 3.17 0.27
C GLN A 105 1.95 4.01 1.45
N ASN A 106 1.18 4.96 1.97
CA ASN A 106 1.60 5.72 3.16
C ASN A 106 1.62 4.80 4.39
N PHE A 107 0.57 4.00 4.58
CA PHE A 107 0.53 3.04 5.67
C PHE A 107 1.62 1.97 5.53
N ILE A 108 1.80 1.40 4.33
CA ILE A 108 2.84 0.40 4.06
C ILE A 108 4.23 0.95 4.40
N THR A 109 4.54 2.17 3.95
CA THR A 109 5.82 2.84 4.20
C THR A 109 6.02 3.11 5.69
N ALA A 110 5.02 3.68 6.37
CA ALA A 110 5.07 3.94 7.81
C ALA A 110 5.27 2.65 8.62
N TYR A 111 4.60 1.56 8.24
CA TYR A 111 4.73 0.25 8.89
C TYR A 111 6.13 -0.34 8.71
N GLN A 112 6.66 -0.36 7.48
CA GLN A 112 8.01 -0.87 7.21
C GLN A 112 9.07 -0.03 7.93
N PHE A 113 8.90 1.29 7.95
CA PHE A 113 9.78 2.19 8.68
C PHE A 113 9.73 1.93 10.19
N ALA A 114 8.54 1.85 10.78
CA ALA A 114 8.38 1.58 12.21
C ALA A 114 9.08 0.27 12.63
N ARG A 115 8.94 -0.80 11.85
CA ARG A 115 9.62 -2.08 12.11
C ARG A 115 11.14 -1.95 12.07
N SER A 116 11.66 -1.27 11.07
CA SER A 116 13.11 -1.03 10.91
C SER A 116 13.65 -0.16 12.03
N LEU A 117 12.90 0.89 12.41
CA LEU A 117 13.24 1.75 13.53
C LEU A 117 13.27 0.97 14.84
N ILE A 118 12.25 0.18 15.17
CA ILE A 118 12.21 -0.63 16.41
C ILE A 118 13.38 -1.61 16.46
N ALA A 119 13.70 -2.26 15.34
CA ALA A 119 14.83 -3.17 15.25
C ALA A 119 16.16 -2.46 15.57
N ALA A 120 16.41 -1.32 14.94
CA ALA A 120 17.60 -0.50 15.19
C ALA A 120 17.60 0.08 16.62
N PHE A 121 16.45 0.50 17.13
CA PHE A 121 16.26 1.10 18.45
C PHE A 121 16.65 0.12 19.56
N LYS A 122 16.25 -1.15 19.43
CA LYS A 122 16.65 -2.24 20.33
C LYS A 122 18.15 -2.52 20.25
N GLN A 123 18.71 -2.56 19.04
CA GLN A 123 20.13 -2.83 18.84
C GLN A 123 21.01 -1.75 19.49
N GLN A 124 20.60 -0.48 19.39
CA GLN A 124 21.30 0.66 19.98
C GLN A 124 20.92 0.96 21.44
N GLN A 125 20.05 0.14 22.06
CA GLN A 125 19.61 0.27 23.45
C GLN A 125 19.06 1.67 23.81
N ARG A 126 18.39 2.31 22.86
CA ARG A 126 17.68 3.58 23.08
C ARG A 126 16.48 3.35 24.01
N ARG A 127 15.96 4.41 24.66
CA ARG A 127 14.88 4.32 25.67
C ARG A 127 13.65 5.15 25.34
N PHE A 128 13.84 6.32 24.74
CA PHE A 128 12.76 7.27 24.46
C PHE A 128 12.71 7.67 22.98
N ILE A 129 11.51 7.79 22.45
CA ILE A 129 11.22 8.52 21.21
C ILE A 129 10.35 9.71 21.61
N LEU A 130 10.77 10.92 21.26
CA LEU A 130 10.14 12.16 21.71
C LEU A 130 9.83 13.04 20.51
N VAL A 131 8.57 13.40 20.35
CA VAL A 131 8.08 14.15 19.20
C VAL A 131 7.56 15.50 19.68
N VAL A 132 8.15 16.60 19.23
CA VAL A 132 7.64 17.94 19.48
C VAL A 132 6.40 18.14 18.61
N ALA A 133 5.26 18.36 19.26
CA ALA A 133 3.99 18.55 18.58
C ALA A 133 3.94 19.88 17.83
N PRO A 134 3.20 19.95 16.70
CA PRO A 134 2.88 21.21 16.04
C PRO A 134 2.19 22.20 16.98
N VAL A 135 2.58 23.46 16.84
CA VAL A 135 2.01 24.57 17.59
C VAL A 135 0.82 25.14 16.81
N GLU A 136 -0.29 25.43 17.50
CA GLU A 136 -1.47 26.10 16.90
C GLU A 136 -2.02 25.35 15.66
N HIS A 137 -2.18 26.03 14.52
CA HIS A 137 -2.81 25.51 13.30
C HIS A 137 -1.82 24.80 12.36
N GLN A 138 -0.62 24.46 12.83
CA GLN A 138 0.40 23.80 12.02
C GLN A 138 0.03 22.35 11.68
N LEU A 139 0.49 21.86 10.53
CA LEU A 139 0.12 20.54 9.99
C LEU A 139 0.90 19.41 10.67
N TRP A 140 0.17 18.42 11.18
CA TRP A 140 0.73 17.12 11.58
C TRP A 140 1.16 16.28 10.37
N GLY A 141 0.34 16.23 9.31
CA GLY A 141 0.46 15.28 8.22
C GLY A 141 -0.04 13.89 8.62
N ARG A 142 -0.97 13.31 7.85
CA ARG A 142 -1.59 12.01 8.17
C ARG A 142 -0.59 10.87 8.23
N GLU A 143 0.38 10.88 7.32
CA GLU A 143 1.43 9.87 7.25
C GLU A 143 2.34 9.90 8.50
N ASN A 144 2.54 11.07 9.10
CA ASN A 144 3.26 11.20 10.37
C ASN A 144 2.42 10.67 11.54
N LEU A 145 1.10 10.94 11.54
CA LEU A 145 0.18 10.40 12.55
C LEU A 145 0.07 8.87 12.46
N GLN A 146 0.08 8.29 11.25
CA GLN A 146 0.12 6.84 11.05
C GLN A 146 1.37 6.22 11.66
N LEU A 147 2.55 6.78 11.39
CA LEU A 147 3.79 6.33 12.01
C LEU A 147 3.75 6.48 13.54
N LEU A 148 3.28 7.62 14.05
CA LEU A 148 3.17 7.87 15.48
C LEU A 148 2.28 6.82 16.15
N ARG A 149 1.14 6.48 15.54
CA ARG A 149 0.22 5.45 16.01
C ARG A 149 0.88 4.08 16.05
N LEU A 150 1.59 3.70 14.99
CA LEU A 150 2.32 2.42 14.92
C LEU A 150 3.38 2.30 16.02
N LEU A 151 4.15 3.37 16.25
CA LEU A 151 5.14 3.41 17.32
C LEU A 151 4.50 3.38 18.72
N ALA A 152 3.39 4.08 18.92
CA ALA A 152 2.65 4.09 20.18
C ALA A 152 2.09 2.71 20.52
N THR A 153 1.54 2.01 19.53
CA THR A 153 1.07 0.63 19.69
C THR A 153 2.22 -0.34 19.98
N ALA A 154 3.39 -0.13 19.37
CA ALA A 154 4.54 -1.00 19.53
C ALA A 154 5.30 -0.80 20.86
N ALA A 155 5.26 0.41 21.43
CA ALA A 155 6.04 0.82 22.60
C ALA A 155 5.92 -0.15 23.81
N PRO A 156 4.71 -0.54 24.28
CA PRO A 156 4.57 -1.42 25.44
C PRO A 156 5.23 -2.80 25.25
N SER A 157 5.10 -3.37 24.05
CA SER A 157 5.60 -4.72 23.72
C SER A 157 7.09 -4.74 23.43
N HIS A 158 7.73 -3.58 23.26
CA HIS A 158 9.12 -3.47 22.84
C HIS A 158 10.01 -2.67 23.78
N GLY A 159 9.46 -2.23 24.93
CA GLY A 159 10.24 -1.74 26.06
C GLY A 159 10.83 -0.34 25.87
N PHE A 160 10.17 0.51 25.09
CA PHE A 160 10.53 1.93 24.94
C PHE A 160 9.34 2.82 25.26
N ARG A 161 9.60 4.10 25.56
CA ARG A 161 8.55 5.11 25.78
C ARG A 161 8.46 6.04 24.58
N LEU A 162 7.24 6.38 24.19
CA LEU A 162 6.94 7.35 23.15
C LEU A 162 6.23 8.55 23.78
N GLY A 163 6.78 9.73 23.53
CA GLY A 163 6.34 10.99 24.14
C GLY A 163 6.02 12.07 23.15
N LEU A 164 5.00 12.87 23.48
CA LEU A 164 4.76 14.17 22.87
C LEU A 164 5.29 15.29 23.76
N LEU A 165 6.04 16.21 23.16
CA LEU A 165 6.52 17.43 23.80
C LEU A 165 5.69 18.61 23.29
N LEU A 166 4.99 19.29 24.19
CA LEU A 166 4.18 20.46 23.89
C LEU A 166 4.90 21.75 24.27
N ARG A 167 4.59 22.86 23.59
CA ARG A 167 4.92 24.22 24.07
C ARG A 167 4.35 24.39 25.48
N SER A 168 5.03 25.13 26.36
CA SER A 168 4.71 25.21 27.79
C SER A 168 3.26 25.59 28.08
N ASP A 169 2.64 26.39 27.22
CA ASP A 169 1.29 26.97 27.36
C ASP A 169 0.26 26.38 26.38
N ALA A 170 0.63 25.37 25.59
CA ALA A 170 -0.25 24.83 24.56
C ALA A 170 -1.46 24.06 25.14
N SER A 171 -2.56 24.02 24.40
CA SER A 171 -3.62 23.05 24.64
C SER A 171 -3.18 21.65 24.19
N LEU A 172 -3.82 20.61 24.74
CA LEU A 172 -3.66 19.26 24.19
C LEU A 172 -4.15 19.23 22.73
N PRO A 173 -3.45 18.50 21.85
CA PRO A 173 -3.88 18.36 20.46
C PRO A 173 -5.15 17.49 20.37
N GLU A 174 -6.06 17.86 19.46
CA GLU A 174 -7.30 17.12 19.18
C GLU A 174 -7.02 15.92 18.26
N LEU A 175 -6.44 14.84 18.80
CA LEU A 175 -6.18 13.60 18.05
C LEU A 175 -7.08 12.47 18.57
N GLU A 176 -8.20 12.22 17.88
CA GLU A 176 -9.21 11.20 18.27
C GLU A 176 -8.64 9.78 18.37
N ASP A 177 -7.56 9.48 17.64
CA ASP A 177 -6.95 8.15 17.56
C ASP A 177 -5.97 7.85 18.70
N PHE A 178 -5.83 8.75 19.68
CA PHE A 178 -4.88 8.61 20.79
C PHE A 178 -5.53 8.89 22.15
N ARG A 179 -4.98 8.27 23.19
CA ARG A 179 -5.23 8.65 24.58
C ARG A 179 -3.97 9.30 25.15
N PHE A 180 -4.13 10.38 25.90
CA PHE A 180 -3.01 11.12 26.47
C PHE A 180 -2.83 10.83 27.96
N GLU A 181 -1.60 10.52 28.34
CA GLU A 181 -1.14 10.46 29.73
C GLU A 181 -0.31 11.72 30.02
N ILE A 182 -0.88 12.64 30.79
CA ILE A 182 -0.29 13.96 31.03
C ILE A 182 0.65 13.88 32.24
N ASN A 183 1.94 14.15 32.03
CA ASN A 183 2.96 13.97 33.05
C ASN A 183 3.27 15.25 33.86
N ASN A 184 2.91 16.44 33.35
CA ASN A 184 3.09 17.72 34.06
C ASN A 184 2.00 18.74 33.67
N LYS A 185 1.91 19.86 34.39
CA LYS A 185 0.88 20.88 34.15
C LYS A 185 1.33 21.90 33.10
N PRO A 186 0.42 22.45 32.28
CA PRO A 186 0.72 23.58 31.41
C PRO A 186 1.05 24.83 32.23
N ALA A 187 1.87 25.70 31.66
CA ALA A 187 2.17 27.02 32.21
C ALA A 187 0.94 27.92 32.06
N SER A 188 0.83 28.94 32.92
CA SER A 188 -0.16 29.98 32.72
C SER A 188 0.14 30.71 31.40
N PRO A 189 -0.89 30.99 30.56
CA PRO A 189 -0.69 31.75 29.34
C PRO A 189 -0.02 33.09 29.68
N LEU A 190 1.06 33.43 28.98
CA LEU A 190 1.71 34.73 29.14
C LEU A 190 0.74 35.84 28.72
N ASN A 191 0.67 36.92 29.50
CA ASN A 191 -0.07 38.12 29.08
C ASN A 191 0.59 38.72 27.83
N GLN A 192 -0.18 39.44 27.00
CA GLN A 192 0.31 39.99 25.73
C GLN A 192 1.54 40.90 25.88
N GLU A 193 1.67 41.62 27.00
CA GLU A 193 2.83 42.47 27.30
C GLU A 193 4.09 41.65 27.63
N ASP A 194 3.95 40.50 28.30
CA ASP A 194 5.07 39.62 28.65
C ASP A 194 5.55 38.82 27.42
N SER A 195 4.63 38.43 26.52
CA SER A 195 4.96 37.77 25.25
C SER A 195 5.86 38.63 24.35
N ALA A 196 5.70 39.96 24.38
CA ALA A 196 6.53 40.90 23.63
C ALA A 196 7.97 41.01 24.16
N SER A 197 8.23 40.54 25.39
CA SER A 197 9.55 40.54 26.02
C SER A 197 10.31 39.21 25.92
N LEU A 198 9.67 38.17 25.34
CA LEU A 198 10.34 36.91 24.99
C LEU A 198 11.38 37.17 23.89
N LYS A 199 12.65 36.90 24.19
CA LYS A 199 13.71 36.85 23.18
C LYS A 199 13.54 35.57 22.37
N TYR A 200 12.80 35.64 21.27
CA TYR A 200 12.78 34.59 20.26
C TYR A 200 14.19 34.35 19.71
N ALA A 201 14.47 33.12 19.28
CA ALA A 201 15.73 32.85 18.59
C ALA A 201 15.82 33.68 17.30
N GLU A 202 17.01 34.20 17.01
CA GLU A 202 17.30 34.92 15.76
C GLU A 202 17.19 34.03 14.50
N PHE A 203 16.93 32.74 14.71
CA PHE A 203 16.75 31.70 13.71
C PHE A 203 15.58 30.81 14.13
N SER A 204 14.65 30.54 13.21
CA SER A 204 13.52 29.65 13.46
C SER A 204 13.17 28.89 12.20
N ILE A 205 13.91 27.81 11.95
CA ILE A 205 13.75 26.92 10.80
C ILE A 205 12.96 25.69 11.26
N PRO A 206 11.94 25.22 10.52
CA PRO A 206 11.19 24.02 10.89
C PRO A 206 12.07 22.78 11.10
N GLY A 207 11.74 22.00 12.13
CA GLY A 207 12.40 20.74 12.42
C GLY A 207 13.72 20.83 13.19
N ILE A 208 14.41 19.69 13.23
CA ILE A 208 15.74 19.55 13.82
C ILE A 208 16.76 20.30 12.95
N LEU A 209 17.58 21.11 13.60
CA LEU A 209 18.52 22.01 12.95
C LEU A 209 19.85 21.31 12.68
N SER A 210 20.29 21.29 11.42
CA SER A 210 21.65 20.88 11.10
C SER A 210 22.65 21.92 11.62
N ALA A 211 23.77 21.46 12.19
CA ALA A 211 24.87 22.34 12.58
C ALA A 211 25.38 23.22 11.42
N ASN A 212 25.29 22.73 10.19
CA ASN A 212 25.75 23.43 8.98
C ASN A 212 24.84 24.58 8.55
N TRP A 213 23.62 24.69 9.10
CA TRP A 213 22.69 25.77 8.77
C TRP A 213 22.89 27.01 9.65
N LEU A 214 23.62 26.88 10.75
CA LEU A 214 23.87 27.97 11.68
C LEU A 214 25.25 28.59 11.41
N ARG A 215 25.36 29.90 11.61
CA ARG A 215 26.67 30.56 11.56
C ARG A 215 27.52 30.13 12.75
N SER A 216 28.83 30.03 12.55
CA SER A 216 29.78 29.60 13.58
C SER A 216 29.91 30.58 14.75
N ASP A 217 29.55 31.85 14.55
CA ASP A 217 29.61 32.95 15.53
C ASP A 217 28.28 33.20 16.25
N LEU A 218 27.23 32.43 15.92
CA LEU A 218 25.90 32.58 16.50
C LEU A 218 25.87 32.10 17.96
N GLU A 219 25.48 32.97 18.88
CA GLU A 219 25.23 32.58 20.26
C GLU A 219 24.00 31.67 20.35
N LEU A 220 24.18 30.45 20.83
CA LEU A 220 23.11 29.47 20.95
C LEU A 220 22.31 29.70 22.25
N PRO A 221 20.96 29.70 22.20
CA PRO A 221 20.14 29.78 23.40
C PRO A 221 20.39 28.61 24.37
N SER A 222 20.15 28.82 25.66
CA SER A 222 20.28 27.77 26.69
C SER A 222 19.26 26.65 26.57
N GLU A 223 18.13 26.88 25.88
CA GLU A 223 17.04 25.92 25.66
C GLU A 223 17.20 25.14 24.35
N ILE A 224 18.46 24.82 23.99
CA ILE A 224 18.79 24.00 22.82
C ILE A 224 19.38 22.66 23.29
N LEU A 225 18.94 21.57 22.67
CA LEU A 225 19.47 20.23 22.92
C LEU A 225 20.30 19.77 21.73
N ARG A 226 21.58 19.42 21.98
CA ARG A 226 22.45 18.81 20.96
C ARG A 226 22.22 17.31 20.88
N LEU A 227 22.02 16.79 19.67
CA LEU A 227 21.81 15.38 19.38
C LEU A 227 23.14 14.69 19.02
N ALA A 228 23.11 13.35 18.92
CA ALA A 228 24.31 12.53 18.74
C ALA A 228 25.09 12.82 17.45
N ASP A 229 24.39 13.17 16.37
CA ASP A 229 24.95 13.52 15.06
C ASP A 229 25.40 14.99 14.98
N GLY A 230 25.33 15.73 16.09
CA GLY A 230 25.65 17.15 16.16
C GLY A 230 24.52 18.08 15.72
N SER A 231 23.38 17.54 15.27
CA SER A 231 22.18 18.33 15.02
C SER A 231 21.59 18.87 16.33
N MET A 232 20.67 19.83 16.23
CA MET A 232 20.17 20.58 17.38
C MET A 232 18.64 20.66 17.37
N LEU A 233 18.04 20.36 18.52
CA LEU A 233 16.62 20.55 18.78
C LEU A 233 16.42 21.86 19.56
N LEU A 234 15.65 22.79 18.99
CA LEU A 234 15.29 24.04 19.62
C LEU A 234 13.96 23.88 20.38
N SER A 235 13.90 24.36 21.62
CA SER A 235 12.66 24.36 22.40
C SER A 235 11.50 25.02 21.65
N PRO A 236 10.28 24.45 21.66
CA PRO A 236 9.11 25.05 21.03
C PRO A 236 8.75 26.42 21.64
N ASN A 237 9.20 26.73 22.86
CA ASN A 237 8.97 28.03 23.50
C ASN A 237 9.78 29.17 22.85
N LEU A 238 10.89 28.84 22.19
CA LEU A 238 11.74 29.81 21.50
C LEU A 238 11.37 30.02 20.03
N ARG A 239 10.38 29.27 19.54
CA ARG A 239 9.97 29.30 18.14
C ARG A 239 8.87 30.35 17.94
N PRO A 240 9.14 31.44 17.19
CA PRO A 240 8.09 32.37 16.79
C PRO A 240 7.04 31.67 15.92
N PRO A 241 5.79 32.19 15.88
CA PRO A 241 4.74 31.64 15.03
C PRO A 241 5.09 31.65 13.53
N LYS A 242 5.94 32.59 13.11
CA LYS A 242 6.47 32.66 11.74
C LYS A 242 7.93 32.24 11.70
N PRO A 243 8.31 31.30 10.82
CA PRO A 243 9.71 30.92 10.60
C PRO A 243 10.58 32.11 10.21
N LEU A 244 11.82 32.15 10.72
CA LEU A 244 12.80 33.21 10.46
C LEU A 244 14.05 32.58 9.83
N VAL A 245 14.44 33.06 8.64
CA VAL A 245 15.72 32.68 8.02
C VAL A 245 16.83 33.55 8.61
N PRO A 246 17.96 32.98 9.06
CA PRO A 246 19.18 33.75 9.26
C PRO A 246 19.64 34.37 7.92
N GLY A 247 20.07 35.63 7.91
CA GLY A 247 20.46 36.34 6.68
C GLY A 247 21.61 35.74 5.85
N ASP A 248 22.37 34.76 6.39
CA ASP A 248 23.59 34.19 5.80
C ASP A 248 23.58 32.64 5.66
N VAL A 249 22.42 32.00 5.45
CA VAL A 249 22.42 30.53 5.22
C VAL A 249 22.79 30.22 3.76
N SER A 250 23.89 29.48 3.57
CA SER A 250 24.49 29.25 2.24
C SER A 250 23.74 28.25 1.34
N SER A 251 22.89 27.38 1.90
CA SER A 251 21.85 26.63 1.16
C SER A 251 20.99 25.79 2.11
N LEU A 252 19.68 26.01 2.15
CA LEU A 252 18.73 25.11 2.81
C LEU A 252 18.22 24.04 1.83
N PRO A 253 17.86 22.83 2.32
CA PRO A 253 17.11 21.85 1.54
C PRO A 253 15.81 22.42 0.97
N ASP A 254 15.40 21.90 -0.18
CA ASP A 254 14.20 22.37 -0.90
C ASP A 254 12.93 22.34 -0.05
N GLU A 255 12.72 21.31 0.78
CA GLU A 255 11.59 21.22 1.70
C GLU A 255 11.50 22.41 2.66
N LEU A 256 12.64 22.96 3.07
CA LEU A 256 12.70 24.13 3.95
C LEU A 256 12.60 25.43 3.16
N ASN A 257 13.15 25.47 1.94
CA ASN A 257 13.03 26.63 1.04
C ASN A 257 11.56 26.94 0.70
N VAL A 258 10.68 25.94 0.64
CA VAL A 258 9.23 26.13 0.44
C VAL A 258 8.65 27.14 1.43
N VAL A 259 9.02 27.04 2.71
CA VAL A 259 8.51 27.90 3.78
C VAL A 259 8.77 29.37 3.48
N PHE A 260 9.96 29.65 2.97
CA PHE A 260 10.42 31.01 2.69
C PHE A 260 9.91 31.49 1.34
N ALA A 261 9.87 30.62 0.32
CA ALA A 261 9.27 30.92 -0.98
C ALA A 261 7.79 31.33 -0.85
N LEU A 262 7.03 30.73 0.09
CA LEU A 262 5.65 31.12 0.39
C LEU A 262 5.54 32.52 1.00
N GLN A 263 6.58 33.01 1.68
CA GLN A 263 6.59 34.33 2.33
C GLN A 263 7.17 35.43 1.44
N GLN A 264 7.90 35.07 0.38
CA GLN A 264 8.53 36.00 -0.54
C GLN A 264 7.51 36.75 -1.39
N GLN A 265 7.88 37.97 -1.82
CA GLN A 265 7.08 38.79 -2.71
C GLN A 265 7.97 39.42 -3.80
N PRO A 266 7.75 39.08 -5.10
CA PRO A 266 6.79 38.10 -5.61
C PRO A 266 7.20 36.65 -5.25
N GLN A 267 6.23 35.75 -5.09
CA GLN A 267 6.49 34.33 -4.88
C GLN A 267 7.03 33.65 -6.15
N ASP A 268 7.93 32.67 -5.97
CA ASP A 268 8.37 31.79 -7.06
C ASP A 268 7.35 30.66 -7.28
N VAL A 269 6.39 30.92 -8.17
CA VAL A 269 5.27 30.01 -8.44
C VAL A 269 5.72 28.70 -9.06
N GLU A 270 6.70 28.71 -9.98
CA GLU A 270 7.17 27.49 -10.64
C GLU A 270 7.81 26.55 -9.61
N PHE A 271 8.67 27.09 -8.74
CA PHE A 271 9.26 26.35 -7.63
C PHE A 271 8.18 25.77 -6.70
N LEU A 272 7.20 26.57 -6.29
CA LEU A 272 6.14 26.12 -5.38
C LEU A 272 5.27 25.02 -5.99
N GLN A 273 4.91 25.10 -7.28
CA GLN A 273 4.17 24.03 -7.97
C GLN A 273 4.99 22.74 -8.07
N GLN A 274 6.28 22.83 -8.39
CA GLN A 274 7.17 21.67 -8.42
C GLN A 274 7.28 21.03 -7.03
N GLN A 275 7.48 21.84 -5.99
CA GLN A 275 7.59 21.33 -4.63
C GLN A 275 6.28 20.69 -4.16
N ALA A 276 5.11 21.24 -4.49
CA ALA A 276 3.84 20.58 -4.22
C ALA A 276 3.75 19.18 -4.87
N GLY A 277 4.22 19.03 -6.12
CA GLY A 277 4.30 17.75 -6.82
C GLY A 277 5.23 16.74 -6.13
N ILE A 278 6.37 17.20 -5.62
CA ILE A 278 7.32 16.38 -4.85
C ILE A 278 6.73 15.97 -3.50
N ARG A 279 6.09 16.90 -2.76
CA ARG A 279 5.45 16.58 -1.47
C ARG A 279 4.31 15.59 -1.64
N PHE A 280 3.55 15.68 -2.73
CA PHE A 280 2.57 14.67 -3.11
C PHE A 280 3.24 13.31 -3.35
N ALA A 281 4.34 13.27 -4.12
CA ALA A 281 5.08 12.04 -4.39
C ALA A 281 5.61 11.37 -3.12
N GLU A 282 5.99 12.16 -2.11
CA GLU A 282 6.41 11.67 -0.80
C GLU A 282 5.25 11.24 0.11
N GLY A 283 3.98 11.42 -0.30
CA GLY A 283 2.82 11.05 0.51
C GLY A 283 2.31 12.16 1.43
N GLY A 284 2.98 13.32 1.45
CA GLY A 284 2.57 14.54 2.17
C GLY A 284 1.43 15.26 1.47
N TYR A 285 0.29 14.58 1.35
CA TYR A 285 -0.83 15.00 0.50
C TYR A 285 -1.49 16.31 0.96
N GLU A 286 -1.70 16.48 2.27
CA GLU A 286 -2.29 17.71 2.83
C GLU A 286 -1.34 18.90 2.66
N LEU A 287 -0.03 18.67 2.83
CA LEU A 287 1.00 19.69 2.60
C LEU A 287 1.06 20.12 1.13
N ALA A 288 1.02 19.16 0.19
CA ALA A 288 1.02 19.47 -1.24
C ALA A 288 -0.14 20.43 -1.60
N TYR A 289 -1.33 20.17 -1.05
CA TYR A 289 -2.46 21.08 -1.19
C TYR A 289 -2.23 22.44 -0.56
N PHE A 290 -1.78 22.45 0.69
CA PHE A 290 -1.52 23.67 1.44
C PHE A 290 -0.60 24.60 0.65
N ILE A 291 0.50 24.07 0.09
CA ILE A 291 1.43 24.85 -0.75
C ILE A 291 0.67 25.51 -1.92
N LEU A 292 -0.14 24.76 -2.66
CA LEU A 292 -0.89 25.28 -3.81
C LEU A 292 -1.98 26.29 -3.43
N GLU A 293 -2.54 26.20 -2.22
CA GLU A 293 -3.52 27.15 -1.69
C GLU A 293 -2.87 28.47 -1.24
N GLN A 294 -1.62 28.43 -0.78
CA GLN A 294 -0.89 29.61 -0.34
C GLN A 294 -0.23 30.39 -1.48
N ILE A 295 -0.28 29.91 -2.73
CA ILE A 295 0.19 30.67 -3.88
C ILE A 295 -0.74 31.88 -4.11
N GLU A 296 -0.19 33.09 -4.06
CA GLU A 296 -0.91 34.34 -4.28
C GLU A 296 -1.43 34.42 -5.71
N GLN A 297 -2.72 34.63 -5.87
CA GLN A 297 -3.40 34.59 -7.16
C GLN A 297 -3.52 35.97 -7.84
N SER A 298 -3.29 37.07 -7.12
CA SER A 298 -3.60 38.44 -7.56
C SER A 298 -2.83 38.84 -8.83
N SER A 299 -1.56 38.46 -8.90
CA SER A 299 -0.61 38.82 -9.96
C SER A 299 -0.48 37.79 -11.08
N LEU A 300 -1.16 36.64 -10.98
CA LEU A 300 -1.01 35.53 -11.92
C LEU A 300 -1.87 35.68 -13.18
N SER A 301 -1.31 35.25 -14.31
CA SER A 301 -2.04 35.10 -15.56
C SER A 301 -3.15 34.04 -15.44
N VAL A 302 -4.13 34.10 -16.36
CA VAL A 302 -5.23 33.12 -16.44
C VAL A 302 -4.69 31.69 -16.59
N LEU A 303 -3.64 31.51 -17.40
CA LEU A 303 -3.00 30.21 -17.59
C LEU A 303 -2.34 29.68 -16.30
N GLN A 304 -1.57 30.50 -15.59
CA GLN A 304 -0.93 30.08 -14.33
C GLN A 304 -1.97 29.65 -13.28
N LYS A 305 -3.06 30.42 -13.14
CA LYS A 305 -4.19 30.06 -12.26
C LYS A 305 -4.77 28.69 -12.63
N ALA A 306 -4.98 28.46 -13.92
CA ALA A 306 -5.54 27.21 -14.42
C ALA A 306 -4.60 26.01 -14.24
N LEU A 307 -3.29 26.20 -14.35
CA LEU A 307 -2.30 25.13 -14.11
C LEU A 307 -2.24 24.74 -12.62
N ILE A 308 -2.30 25.72 -11.71
CA ILE A 308 -2.40 25.46 -10.26
C ILE A 308 -3.69 24.69 -9.95
N GLU A 309 -4.82 25.14 -10.51
CA GLU A 309 -6.10 24.44 -10.33
C GLU A 309 -6.06 23.03 -10.90
N THR A 310 -5.47 22.83 -12.09
CA THR A 310 -5.30 21.50 -12.69
C THR A 310 -4.52 20.57 -11.76
N GLN A 311 -3.45 21.06 -11.14
CA GLN A 311 -2.65 20.27 -10.20
C GLN A 311 -3.44 19.92 -8.94
N LYS A 312 -4.18 20.88 -8.35
CA LYS A 312 -5.10 20.62 -7.23
C LYS A 312 -6.13 19.55 -7.58
N GLN A 313 -6.74 19.65 -8.75
CA GLN A 313 -7.74 18.69 -9.22
C GLN A 313 -7.15 17.30 -9.46
N LYS A 314 -5.94 17.20 -10.04
CA LYS A 314 -5.21 15.92 -10.18
C LYS A 314 -4.95 15.26 -8.83
N ILE A 315 -4.50 16.02 -7.82
CA ILE A 315 -4.33 15.52 -6.45
C ILE A 315 -5.69 15.05 -5.89
N ALA A 316 -6.79 15.78 -6.12
CA ALA A 316 -8.12 15.44 -5.58
C ALA A 316 -8.58 14.09 -6.08
N ILE A 317 -8.45 13.89 -7.39
CA ILE A 317 -8.78 12.64 -8.06
C ILE A 317 -7.89 11.48 -7.58
N ALA A 318 -6.57 11.70 -7.47
CA ALA A 318 -5.64 10.68 -7.02
C ALA A 318 -5.92 10.20 -5.59
N LEU A 319 -6.39 11.11 -4.72
CA LEU A 319 -6.75 10.81 -3.33
C LEU A 319 -8.21 10.42 -3.15
N MET A 320 -8.98 10.29 -4.24
CA MET A 320 -10.42 10.03 -4.22
C MET A 320 -11.24 11.09 -3.44
N ASP A 321 -10.72 12.32 -3.28
CA ASP A 321 -11.45 13.48 -2.75
C ASP A 321 -12.35 14.06 -3.85
N PHE A 322 -13.32 13.25 -4.28
CA PHE A 322 -14.26 13.59 -5.34
C PHE A 322 -15.15 14.81 -5.03
N PRO A 323 -15.55 15.09 -3.77
CA PRO A 323 -16.23 16.34 -3.43
C PRO A 323 -15.40 17.57 -3.80
N ARG A 324 -14.11 17.59 -3.46
CA ARG A 324 -13.21 18.68 -3.86
C ARG A 324 -13.08 18.77 -5.37
N ALA A 325 -12.99 17.64 -6.05
CA ALA A 325 -12.91 17.63 -7.50
C ALA A 325 -14.17 18.22 -8.16
N ALA A 326 -15.36 17.86 -7.66
CA ALA A 326 -16.64 18.37 -8.14
C ALA A 326 -16.77 19.90 -7.95
N ALA A 327 -16.20 20.42 -6.86
CA ALA A 327 -16.20 21.84 -6.53
C ALA A 327 -15.23 22.68 -7.38
N GLY A 328 -14.35 22.05 -8.18
CA GLY A 328 -13.36 22.73 -9.03
C GLY A 328 -13.96 23.78 -9.97
N ALA A 329 -13.20 24.85 -10.23
CA ALA A 329 -13.65 25.95 -11.09
C ALA A 329 -13.80 25.51 -12.55
N LEU A 330 -14.72 26.15 -13.28
CA LEU A 330 -14.81 25.97 -14.73
C LEU A 330 -13.66 26.71 -15.41
N PRO A 331 -13.06 26.13 -16.48
CA PRO A 331 -11.98 26.78 -17.19
C PRO A 331 -12.48 28.00 -17.97
N ASP A 332 -11.62 29.02 -18.06
CA ASP A 332 -11.79 30.15 -18.97
C ASP A 332 -11.63 29.67 -20.42
N THR A 333 -12.46 30.18 -21.34
CA THR A 333 -12.45 29.78 -22.76
C THR A 333 -11.21 30.23 -23.53
N SER A 334 -10.41 31.14 -22.97
CA SER A 334 -9.13 31.58 -23.54
C SER A 334 -7.96 30.64 -23.25
N LEU A 335 -8.15 29.63 -22.39
CA LEU A 335 -7.11 28.66 -22.05
C LEU A 335 -6.83 27.70 -23.22
N PRO A 336 -5.62 27.10 -23.28
CA PRO A 336 -5.36 26.00 -24.22
C PRO A 336 -6.35 24.85 -24.03
N ASP A 337 -6.74 24.22 -25.15
CA ASP A 337 -7.77 23.15 -25.18
C ASP A 337 -7.44 22.00 -24.23
N GLU A 338 -6.18 21.60 -24.12
CA GLU A 338 -5.74 20.52 -23.21
C GLU A 338 -5.98 20.87 -21.74
N VAL A 339 -5.70 22.12 -21.34
CA VAL A 339 -5.93 22.59 -19.97
C VAL A 339 -7.43 22.67 -19.68
N GLN A 340 -8.22 23.17 -20.64
CA GLN A 340 -9.68 23.17 -20.54
C GLN A 340 -10.23 21.75 -20.40
N ALA A 341 -9.77 20.82 -21.24
CA ALA A 341 -10.19 19.42 -21.21
C ALA A 341 -9.90 18.76 -19.87
N SER A 342 -8.70 18.95 -19.31
CA SER A 342 -8.30 18.41 -18.01
C SER A 342 -9.17 18.94 -16.86
N LEU A 343 -9.47 20.24 -16.85
CA LEU A 343 -10.32 20.86 -15.82
C LEU A 343 -11.78 20.39 -15.93
N TYR A 344 -12.34 20.35 -17.14
CA TYR A 344 -13.68 19.80 -17.37
C TYR A 344 -13.76 18.32 -16.98
N GLN A 345 -12.78 17.51 -17.37
CA GLN A 345 -12.72 16.09 -17.03
C GLN A 345 -12.67 15.87 -15.51
N SER A 346 -11.82 16.59 -14.79
CA SER A 346 -11.66 16.42 -13.34
C SER A 346 -12.93 16.80 -12.59
N LYS A 347 -13.55 17.94 -12.95
CA LYS A 347 -14.85 18.35 -12.38
C LYS A 347 -15.95 17.33 -12.68
N ALA A 348 -16.04 16.87 -13.93
CA ALA A 348 -17.01 15.86 -14.34
C ALA A 348 -16.83 14.56 -13.56
N TRP A 349 -15.58 14.10 -13.39
CA TRP A 349 -15.26 12.92 -12.62
C TRP A 349 -15.70 13.07 -11.16
N GLY A 350 -15.37 14.19 -10.50
CA GLY A 350 -15.86 14.49 -9.15
C GLY A 350 -17.39 14.44 -9.05
N LEU A 351 -18.10 15.04 -10.00
CA LEU A 351 -19.56 15.03 -10.05
C LEU A 351 -20.13 13.61 -10.19
N VAL A 352 -19.55 12.75 -11.04
CA VAL A 352 -20.02 11.36 -11.18
C VAL A 352 -19.86 10.58 -9.88
N MET A 353 -18.71 10.72 -9.24
CA MET A 353 -18.38 9.97 -8.03
C MET A 353 -19.14 10.47 -6.79
N THR A 354 -19.64 11.71 -6.83
CA THR A 354 -20.53 12.29 -5.82
C THR A 354 -22.03 12.15 -6.16
N GLY A 355 -22.38 11.34 -7.17
CA GLY A 355 -23.76 11.00 -7.47
C GLY A 355 -24.53 12.03 -8.30
N GLN A 356 -23.83 12.88 -9.05
CA GLN A 356 -24.41 13.94 -9.92
C GLN A 356 -24.13 13.71 -11.41
N PRO A 357 -24.46 12.54 -11.99
CA PRO A 357 -24.06 12.19 -13.36
C PRO A 357 -24.68 13.07 -14.46
N ALA A 358 -25.90 13.58 -14.23
CA ALA A 358 -26.58 14.48 -15.16
C ALA A 358 -25.86 15.83 -15.29
N GLN A 359 -25.27 16.33 -14.21
CA GLN A 359 -24.46 17.55 -14.24
C GLN A 359 -23.07 17.29 -14.85
N ALA A 360 -22.55 16.07 -14.72
CA ALA A 360 -21.24 15.71 -15.24
C ALA A 360 -21.20 15.60 -16.76
N GLU A 361 -22.27 15.10 -17.40
CA GLU A 361 -22.26 14.77 -18.84
C GLU A 361 -21.92 15.96 -19.75
N PRO A 362 -22.48 17.18 -19.57
CA PRO A 362 -22.09 18.33 -20.38
C PRO A 362 -20.59 18.66 -20.27
N TYR A 363 -19.97 18.45 -19.12
CA TYR A 363 -18.54 18.68 -18.92
C TYR A 363 -17.69 17.58 -19.57
N PHE A 364 -18.10 16.32 -19.50
CA PHE A 364 -17.42 15.27 -20.28
C PHE A 364 -17.54 15.49 -21.78
N ALA A 365 -18.70 15.95 -22.27
CA ALA A 365 -18.87 16.27 -23.68
C ALA A 365 -17.88 17.35 -24.14
N LYS A 366 -17.71 18.42 -23.35
CA LYS A 366 -16.69 19.44 -23.61
C LYS A 366 -15.27 18.87 -23.57
N ALA A 367 -14.93 18.08 -22.56
CA ALA A 367 -13.61 17.47 -22.47
C ALA A 367 -13.30 16.59 -23.69
N ARG A 368 -14.26 15.78 -24.17
CA ARG A 368 -14.10 14.95 -25.37
C ARG A 368 -13.99 15.74 -26.66
N GLN A 369 -14.61 16.92 -26.74
CA GLN A 369 -14.50 17.81 -27.89
C GLN A 369 -13.13 18.48 -27.97
N LEU A 370 -12.55 18.83 -26.82
CA LEU A 370 -11.30 19.59 -26.70
C LEU A 370 -10.05 18.70 -26.75
N LEU A 371 -10.14 17.46 -26.27
CA LEU A 371 -9.01 16.53 -26.27
C LEU A 371 -8.87 15.82 -27.62
N ASP A 372 -7.78 16.09 -28.34
CA ASP A 372 -7.48 15.44 -29.62
C ASP A 372 -7.04 13.97 -29.43
N PRO A 373 -7.81 12.99 -29.92
CA PRO A 373 -7.46 11.57 -29.82
C PRO A 373 -6.27 11.16 -30.68
N GLN A 374 -5.84 11.95 -31.67
CA GLN A 374 -4.66 11.67 -32.47
C GLN A 374 -3.38 12.12 -31.76
N TYR A 375 -3.45 13.26 -31.07
CA TYR A 375 -2.32 13.80 -30.31
C TYR A 375 -2.12 13.08 -28.97
N ALA A 376 -3.20 12.78 -28.25
CA ALA A 376 -3.16 12.16 -26.92
C ALA A 376 -4.08 10.91 -26.81
N PRO A 377 -3.85 9.85 -27.63
CA PRO A 377 -4.75 8.70 -27.74
C PRO A 377 -4.98 7.99 -26.40
N ARG A 378 -3.93 7.81 -25.60
CA ARG A 378 -4.02 7.12 -24.31
C ARG A 378 -4.82 7.92 -23.28
N LEU A 379 -4.61 9.23 -23.21
CA LEU A 379 -5.35 10.11 -22.32
C LEU A 379 -6.84 10.15 -22.71
N TYR A 380 -7.12 10.16 -24.02
CA TYR A 380 -8.48 10.09 -24.53
C TYR A 380 -9.20 8.80 -24.13
N LEU A 381 -8.50 7.65 -24.14
CA LEU A 381 -9.08 6.38 -23.65
C LEU A 381 -9.42 6.42 -22.15
N TYR A 382 -8.59 7.06 -21.31
CA TYR A 382 -8.93 7.28 -19.89
C TYR A 382 -10.16 8.18 -19.72
N LEU A 383 -10.28 9.23 -20.53
CA LEU A 383 -11.48 10.09 -20.56
C LEU A 383 -12.73 9.30 -20.97
N LEU A 384 -12.63 8.44 -21.98
CA LEU A 384 -13.73 7.56 -22.39
C LEU A 384 -14.12 6.58 -21.27
N ASN A 385 -13.14 6.04 -20.54
CA ASN A 385 -13.40 5.10 -19.46
C ASN A 385 -14.28 5.70 -18.35
N ILE A 386 -13.96 6.92 -17.90
CA ILE A 386 -14.79 7.59 -16.89
C ILE A 386 -16.11 8.11 -17.48
N SER A 387 -16.15 8.46 -18.77
CA SER A 387 -17.39 8.79 -19.49
C SER A 387 -18.36 7.59 -19.53
N ALA A 388 -17.86 6.38 -19.74
CA ALA A 388 -18.69 5.16 -19.72
C ALA A 388 -19.30 4.92 -18.33
N LEU A 389 -18.55 5.17 -17.26
CA LEU A 389 -19.10 5.13 -15.90
C LEU A 389 -20.23 6.15 -15.72
N ASN A 390 -20.08 7.37 -16.27
CA ASN A 390 -21.14 8.37 -16.22
C ASN A 390 -22.45 7.87 -16.87
N GLN A 391 -22.36 7.33 -18.08
CA GLN A 391 -23.52 6.76 -18.79
C GLN A 391 -24.18 5.64 -17.98
N LEU A 392 -23.38 4.77 -17.36
CA LEU A 392 -23.90 3.72 -16.49
C LEU A 392 -24.64 4.26 -15.26
N ARG A 393 -24.20 5.41 -14.73
CA ARG A 393 -24.83 6.12 -13.59
C ARG A 393 -26.08 6.91 -14.00
N LEU A 394 -26.17 7.37 -15.25
CA LEU A 394 -27.40 7.91 -15.85
C LEU A 394 -28.46 6.82 -16.08
N GLY A 395 -28.07 5.54 -16.01
CA GLY A 395 -28.95 4.40 -16.31
C GLY A 395 -28.86 3.94 -17.76
N ASP A 396 -28.08 4.62 -18.60
CA ASP A 396 -27.85 4.25 -20.00
C ASP A 396 -26.75 3.18 -20.10
N SER A 397 -27.14 1.93 -19.87
CA SER A 397 -26.21 0.80 -19.95
C SER A 397 -25.76 0.47 -21.37
N GLU A 398 -26.54 0.88 -22.38
CA GLU A 398 -26.21 0.64 -23.79
C GLU A 398 -25.14 1.61 -24.26
N ALA A 399 -25.26 2.90 -23.95
CA ALA A 399 -24.23 3.89 -24.23
C ALA A 399 -22.93 3.58 -23.47
N ALA A 400 -23.02 3.19 -22.19
CA ALA A 400 -21.86 2.76 -21.42
C ALA A 400 -21.13 1.57 -22.08
N LEU A 401 -21.90 0.56 -22.52
CA LEU A 401 -21.36 -0.60 -23.21
C LEU A 401 -20.72 -0.23 -24.55
N ALA A 402 -21.36 0.66 -25.32
CA ALA A 402 -20.84 1.12 -26.61
C ALA A 402 -19.49 1.84 -26.46
N ILE A 403 -19.35 2.69 -25.43
CA ILE A 403 -18.09 3.38 -25.13
C ILE A 403 -17.01 2.36 -24.75
N GLU A 404 -17.28 1.44 -23.82
CA GLU A 404 -16.29 0.43 -23.41
C GLU A 404 -15.91 -0.52 -24.57
N LYS A 405 -16.84 -0.83 -25.47
CA LYS A 405 -16.54 -1.60 -26.69
C LYS A 405 -15.69 -0.83 -27.69
N SER A 406 -15.88 0.48 -27.79
CA SER A 406 -14.99 1.34 -28.58
C SER A 406 -13.57 1.36 -27.98
N ILE A 407 -13.44 1.43 -26.65
CA ILE A 407 -12.14 1.31 -25.98
C ILE A 407 -11.48 -0.04 -26.30
N GLU A 408 -12.20 -1.15 -26.17
CA GLU A 408 -11.70 -2.50 -26.49
C GLU A 408 -11.17 -2.57 -27.93
N GLN A 409 -11.92 -2.03 -28.90
CA GLN A 409 -11.53 -1.99 -30.30
C GLN A 409 -10.27 -1.14 -30.53
N GLN A 410 -10.18 0.04 -29.92
CA GLN A 410 -9.01 0.91 -30.06
C GLN A 410 -7.75 0.29 -29.42
N LEU A 411 -7.89 -0.37 -28.28
CA LEU A 411 -6.79 -1.10 -27.64
C LEU A 411 -6.25 -2.23 -28.52
N ALA A 412 -7.13 -2.95 -29.24
CA ALA A 412 -6.73 -4.01 -30.16
C ALA A 412 -5.93 -3.51 -31.38
N LEU A 413 -6.00 -2.21 -31.68
CA LEU A 413 -5.27 -1.58 -32.80
C LEU A 413 -3.90 -1.03 -32.38
N LEU A 414 -3.58 -1.02 -31.07
CA LEU A 414 -2.30 -0.51 -30.60
C LEU A 414 -1.15 -1.44 -31.02
N PRO A 415 0.01 -0.89 -31.46
CA PRO A 415 1.16 -1.70 -31.84
C PRO A 415 1.79 -2.44 -30.65
N THR A 416 1.65 -1.84 -29.46
CA THR A 416 2.07 -2.43 -28.18
C THR A 416 0.86 -2.49 -27.26
N PRO A 417 0.56 -3.65 -26.63
CA PRO A 417 -0.57 -3.76 -25.72
C PRO A 417 -0.48 -2.79 -24.54
N ASP A 418 -1.56 -2.07 -24.27
CA ASP A 418 -1.73 -1.29 -23.04
C ASP A 418 -2.47 -2.16 -22.00
N TRP A 419 -1.69 -2.97 -21.29
CA TRP A 419 -2.22 -3.92 -20.31
C TRP A 419 -3.03 -3.25 -19.19
N HIS A 420 -2.71 -2.01 -18.83
CA HIS A 420 -3.44 -1.26 -17.81
C HIS A 420 -4.85 -0.92 -18.27
N LEU A 421 -4.98 -0.33 -19.44
CA LEU A 421 -6.30 -0.03 -20.01
C LEU A 421 -7.06 -1.31 -20.35
N THR A 422 -6.40 -2.36 -20.83
CA THR A 422 -7.04 -3.68 -21.02
C THR A 422 -7.65 -4.20 -19.71
N TYR A 423 -6.89 -4.18 -18.61
CA TYR A 423 -7.40 -4.62 -17.30
C TYR A 423 -8.66 -3.85 -16.89
N ILE A 424 -8.61 -2.51 -16.93
CA ILE A 424 -9.72 -1.64 -16.53
C ILE A 424 -10.94 -1.86 -17.42
N ASN A 425 -10.75 -1.88 -18.73
CA ASN A 425 -11.82 -2.09 -19.71
C ASN A 425 -12.50 -3.45 -19.52
N CYS A 426 -11.74 -4.53 -19.34
CA CYS A 426 -12.30 -5.85 -19.03
C CYS A 426 -13.16 -5.83 -17.77
N LEU A 427 -12.68 -5.22 -16.67
CA LEU A 427 -13.46 -5.14 -15.43
C LEU A 427 -14.75 -4.32 -15.59
N ASN A 428 -14.70 -3.23 -16.35
CA ASN A 428 -15.89 -2.41 -16.62
C ASN A 428 -16.90 -3.15 -17.49
N LEU A 429 -16.46 -3.81 -18.56
CA LEU A 429 -17.30 -4.66 -19.40
C LEU A 429 -17.94 -5.80 -18.58
N ALA A 430 -17.18 -6.44 -17.69
CA ALA A 430 -17.69 -7.47 -16.79
C ALA A 430 -18.80 -6.92 -15.88
N ARG A 431 -18.61 -5.73 -15.31
CA ARG A 431 -19.61 -5.07 -14.45
C ARG A 431 -20.88 -4.67 -15.20
N ILE A 432 -20.75 -4.15 -16.43
CA ILE A 432 -21.89 -3.81 -17.29
C ILE A 432 -22.68 -5.05 -17.65
N TYR A 433 -22.02 -6.11 -18.15
CA TYR A 433 -22.70 -7.36 -18.49
C TYR A 433 -23.32 -8.05 -17.26
N LYS A 434 -22.67 -7.97 -16.09
CA LYS A 434 -23.25 -8.44 -14.82
C LYS A 434 -24.55 -7.70 -14.49
N LYS A 435 -24.58 -6.37 -14.64
CA LYS A 435 -25.79 -5.54 -14.43
C LYS A 435 -26.90 -5.87 -15.43
N GLN A 436 -26.54 -6.20 -16.67
CA GLN A 436 -27.46 -6.66 -17.73
C GLN A 436 -27.85 -8.16 -17.60
N ARG A 437 -27.37 -8.87 -16.57
CA ARG A 437 -27.58 -10.31 -16.36
C ARG A 437 -27.03 -11.22 -17.48
N HIS A 438 -26.10 -10.72 -18.28
CA HIS A 438 -25.34 -11.52 -19.25
C HIS A 438 -24.13 -12.19 -18.59
N PHE A 439 -24.40 -13.10 -17.66
CA PHE A 439 -23.37 -13.60 -16.74
C PHE A 439 -22.21 -14.34 -17.42
N SER A 440 -22.44 -15.10 -18.50
CA SER A 440 -21.35 -15.76 -19.23
C SER A 440 -20.37 -14.76 -19.87
N LYS A 441 -20.88 -13.63 -20.37
CA LYS A 441 -20.02 -12.55 -20.88
C LYS A 441 -19.29 -11.85 -19.74
N ALA A 442 -19.96 -11.62 -18.61
CA ALA A 442 -19.32 -11.07 -17.42
C ALA A 442 -18.17 -11.97 -16.92
N GLU A 443 -18.38 -13.28 -16.89
CA GLU A 443 -17.36 -14.26 -16.52
C GLU A 443 -16.17 -14.22 -17.48
N HIS A 444 -16.42 -14.21 -18.79
CA HIS A 444 -15.38 -14.10 -19.81
C HIS A 444 -14.50 -12.86 -19.58
N TYR A 445 -15.12 -11.70 -19.37
CA TYR A 445 -14.38 -10.46 -19.15
C TYR A 445 -13.65 -10.39 -17.81
N TYR A 446 -14.22 -10.93 -16.72
CA TYR A 446 -13.47 -11.06 -15.48
C TYR A 446 -12.23 -11.93 -15.66
N ARG A 447 -12.38 -13.11 -16.27
CA ARG A 447 -11.25 -14.02 -16.51
C ARG A 447 -10.17 -13.37 -17.38
N GLN A 448 -10.57 -12.66 -18.44
CA GLN A 448 -9.64 -11.92 -19.29
C GLN A 448 -8.93 -10.81 -18.49
N GLY A 449 -9.66 -9.99 -17.74
CA GLY A 449 -9.08 -8.93 -16.91
C GLY A 449 -8.08 -9.48 -15.91
N PHE A 450 -8.48 -10.47 -15.10
CA PHE A 450 -7.57 -11.07 -14.12
C PHE A 450 -6.38 -11.79 -14.78
N SER A 451 -6.47 -12.27 -16.02
CA SER A 451 -5.29 -12.84 -16.70
C SER A 451 -4.16 -11.82 -16.94
N VAL A 452 -4.47 -10.52 -16.93
CA VAL A 452 -3.47 -9.45 -17.11
C VAL A 452 -2.49 -9.40 -15.94
N ASN A 453 -2.99 -9.60 -14.71
CA ASN A 453 -2.17 -9.58 -13.50
C ASN A 453 -1.84 -10.99 -12.96
N GLU A 454 -2.05 -12.06 -13.73
CA GLU A 454 -1.67 -13.42 -13.32
C GLU A 454 -0.16 -13.49 -13.02
N GLN A 455 0.21 -14.05 -11.87
CA GLN A 455 1.57 -14.04 -11.30
C GLN A 455 2.09 -12.64 -10.89
N LEU A 456 1.25 -11.61 -10.94
CA LEU A 456 1.57 -10.25 -10.49
C LEU A 456 0.64 -9.76 -9.38
N ARG A 457 -0.42 -10.52 -9.06
CA ARG A 457 -1.42 -10.14 -8.06
C ARG A 457 -0.78 -9.89 -6.70
N ASN A 458 -1.06 -8.72 -6.16
CA ASN A 458 -0.85 -8.40 -4.76
C ASN A 458 -2.04 -8.89 -3.92
N GLU A 459 -2.00 -8.62 -2.60
CA GLU A 459 -3.07 -9.00 -1.66
C GLU A 459 -4.44 -8.45 -2.05
N SER A 460 -4.50 -7.18 -2.47
CA SER A 460 -5.74 -6.53 -2.92
C SER A 460 -6.30 -7.20 -4.17
N ASP A 461 -5.45 -7.55 -5.14
CA ASP A 461 -5.87 -8.21 -6.38
C ASP A 461 -6.42 -9.63 -6.12
N LEU A 462 -5.76 -10.42 -5.27
CA LEU A 462 -6.21 -11.76 -4.89
C LEU A 462 -7.57 -11.70 -4.19
N LEU A 463 -7.73 -10.78 -3.24
CA LEU A 463 -9.00 -10.52 -2.57
C LEU A 463 -10.09 -10.11 -3.57
N TYR A 464 -9.81 -9.12 -4.42
CA TYR A 464 -10.79 -8.56 -5.34
C TYR A 464 -11.23 -9.56 -6.40
N MET A 465 -10.31 -10.34 -6.95
CA MET A 465 -10.62 -11.38 -7.92
C MET A 465 -11.61 -12.40 -7.34
N ASN A 466 -11.29 -12.98 -6.19
CA ASN A 466 -12.15 -13.96 -5.54
C ASN A 466 -13.49 -13.33 -5.15
N PHE A 467 -13.51 -12.10 -4.65
CA PHE A 467 -14.75 -11.38 -4.31
C PHE A 467 -15.67 -11.20 -5.53
N CYS A 468 -15.12 -10.74 -6.65
CA CYS A 468 -15.87 -10.54 -7.90
C CYS A 468 -16.46 -11.85 -8.43
N LEU A 469 -15.69 -12.94 -8.40
CA LEU A 469 -16.12 -14.26 -8.86
C LEU A 469 -17.15 -14.87 -7.90
N ALA A 470 -16.99 -14.69 -6.59
CA ALA A 470 -17.97 -15.14 -5.59
C ALA A 470 -19.35 -14.51 -5.84
N GLN A 471 -19.39 -13.19 -6.08
CA GLN A 471 -20.63 -12.49 -6.42
C GLN A 471 -21.25 -13.00 -7.72
N LEU A 472 -20.44 -13.25 -8.74
CA LEU A 472 -20.94 -13.70 -10.04
C LEU A 472 -21.54 -15.11 -9.96
N GLU A 473 -20.84 -16.04 -9.31
CA GLU A 473 -21.30 -17.41 -9.12
C GLU A 473 -22.58 -17.46 -8.28
N ALA A 474 -22.68 -16.61 -7.25
CA ALA A 474 -23.91 -16.48 -6.45
C ALA A 474 -25.09 -15.97 -7.29
N LEU A 475 -24.87 -15.01 -8.20
CA LEU A 475 -25.91 -14.51 -9.12
C LEU A 475 -26.33 -15.54 -10.17
N GLN A 476 -25.49 -16.52 -10.46
CA GLN A 476 -25.79 -17.65 -11.33
C GLN A 476 -26.31 -18.87 -10.56
N GLU A 477 -26.60 -18.73 -9.26
CA GLU A 477 -27.11 -19.79 -8.39
C GLU A 477 -26.14 -20.99 -8.26
N ARG A 478 -24.86 -20.76 -8.58
CA ARG A 478 -23.76 -21.73 -8.41
C ARG A 478 -23.19 -21.63 -7.00
N HIS A 479 -24.04 -21.83 -6.00
CA HIS A 479 -23.76 -21.55 -4.59
C HIS A 479 -22.51 -22.25 -4.04
N GLN A 480 -22.24 -23.49 -4.48
CA GLN A 480 -21.04 -24.22 -4.04
C GLN A 480 -19.75 -23.54 -4.53
N GLN A 481 -19.72 -23.11 -5.79
CA GLN A 481 -18.56 -22.40 -6.34
C GLN A 481 -18.42 -21.01 -5.72
N ALA A 482 -19.55 -20.34 -5.46
CA ALA A 482 -19.57 -19.07 -4.74
C ALA A 482 -18.98 -19.20 -3.33
N LEU A 483 -19.31 -20.27 -2.59
CA LEU A 483 -18.76 -20.53 -1.26
C LEU A 483 -17.23 -20.62 -1.30
N PHE A 484 -16.65 -21.34 -2.27
CA PHE A 484 -15.20 -21.44 -2.38
C PHE A 484 -14.53 -20.11 -2.67
N TYR A 485 -15.09 -19.28 -3.55
CA TYR A 485 -14.55 -17.95 -3.80
C TYR A 485 -14.70 -17.02 -2.58
N TRP A 486 -15.83 -17.08 -1.84
CA TRP A 486 -15.98 -16.34 -0.58
C TRP A 486 -14.98 -16.79 0.47
N LEU A 487 -14.75 -18.09 0.59
CA LEU A 487 -13.79 -18.65 1.52
C LEU A 487 -12.36 -18.24 1.15
N ARG A 488 -11.97 -18.30 -0.13
CA ARG A 488 -10.67 -17.81 -0.60
C ARG A 488 -10.47 -16.32 -0.35
N THR A 489 -11.48 -15.50 -0.65
CA THR A 489 -11.48 -14.07 -0.30
C THR A 489 -11.16 -13.91 1.19
N THR A 490 -11.84 -14.66 2.04
CA THR A 490 -11.66 -14.59 3.49
C THR A 490 -10.30 -15.11 3.95
N LEU A 491 -9.77 -16.17 3.34
CA LEU A 491 -8.45 -16.70 3.65
C LEU A 491 -7.34 -15.73 3.24
N HIS A 492 -7.48 -15.03 2.11
CA HIS A 492 -6.55 -13.96 1.77
C HIS A 492 -6.63 -12.82 2.78
N TRP A 493 -7.84 -12.44 3.20
CA TRP A 493 -8.05 -11.39 4.21
C TRP A 493 -7.41 -11.75 5.55
N LEU A 494 -7.70 -12.94 6.09
CA LEU A 494 -7.16 -13.41 7.37
C LEU A 494 -5.63 -13.63 7.32
N SER A 495 -5.07 -13.93 6.14
CA SER A 495 -3.63 -14.09 5.93
C SER A 495 -2.91 -12.80 5.54
N ASN A 496 -3.63 -11.69 5.36
CA ASN A 496 -3.03 -10.42 4.96
C ASN A 496 -2.23 -9.83 6.13
N PRO A 497 -0.91 -9.58 5.98
CA PRO A 497 -0.11 -8.99 7.04
C PRO A 497 -0.46 -7.51 7.33
N LEU A 498 -1.07 -6.81 6.36
CA LEU A 498 -1.39 -5.39 6.39
C LEU A 498 -2.86 -5.13 5.99
N PRO A 499 -3.86 -5.62 6.76
CA PRO A 499 -5.28 -5.42 6.46
C PRO A 499 -5.69 -3.96 6.29
N GLU A 500 -5.05 -3.03 7.00
CA GLU A 500 -5.33 -1.58 6.90
C GLU A 500 -4.94 -0.99 5.55
N ALA A 501 -3.96 -1.59 4.88
CA ALA A 501 -3.42 -1.12 3.61
C ALA A 501 -4.21 -1.60 2.38
N LEU A 502 -5.35 -2.27 2.57
CA LEU A 502 -6.12 -2.80 1.45
C LEU A 502 -6.51 -1.69 0.47
N ALA A 503 -6.40 -1.95 -0.84
CA ALA A 503 -6.70 -0.97 -1.88
C ALA A 503 -8.09 -0.35 -1.70
N PRO A 504 -8.24 0.99 -1.73
CA PRO A 504 -9.51 1.68 -1.45
C PRO A 504 -10.70 1.17 -2.27
N ARG A 505 -10.53 0.86 -3.56
CA ARG A 505 -11.60 0.28 -4.41
C ARG A 505 -12.09 -1.08 -3.93
N VAL A 506 -11.19 -1.91 -3.40
CA VAL A 506 -11.53 -3.23 -2.88
C VAL A 506 -12.33 -3.08 -1.59
N VAL A 507 -11.90 -2.18 -0.71
CA VAL A 507 -12.65 -1.83 0.51
C VAL A 507 -14.04 -1.30 0.16
N GLN A 508 -14.15 -0.36 -0.79
CA GLN A 508 -15.45 0.17 -1.26
C GLN A 508 -16.35 -0.92 -1.84
N ALA A 509 -15.77 -1.88 -2.58
CA ALA A 509 -16.51 -2.99 -3.16
C ALA A 509 -17.07 -3.94 -2.07
N ILE A 510 -16.26 -4.26 -1.05
CA ILE A 510 -16.68 -5.12 0.07
C ILE A 510 -17.73 -4.40 0.94
N LEU A 511 -17.46 -3.16 1.34
CA LEU A 511 -18.36 -2.40 2.22
C LEU A 511 -19.58 -1.81 1.50
N ASN A 512 -19.58 -1.85 0.16
CA ASN A 512 -20.63 -1.29 -0.70
C ASN A 512 -21.01 0.17 -0.37
N ARG A 513 -20.01 1.00 -0.08
CA ARG A 513 -20.19 2.43 0.21
C ARG A 513 -18.96 3.24 -0.19
N PRO A 514 -19.10 4.55 -0.49
CA PRO A 514 -17.95 5.43 -0.65
C PRO A 514 -17.12 5.45 0.64
N LEU A 515 -15.80 5.49 0.49
CA LEU A 515 -14.93 5.79 1.62
C LEU A 515 -14.91 7.30 1.83
N SER A 516 -15.04 7.72 3.08
CA SER A 516 -14.59 9.05 3.49
C SER A 516 -13.07 9.01 3.67
N ASN A 517 -12.45 10.16 3.92
CA ASN A 517 -11.03 10.33 4.24
C ASN A 517 -10.51 9.54 5.46
N LYS A 518 -11.32 8.65 6.04
CA LYS A 518 -10.94 7.78 7.17
C LYS A 518 -10.39 6.45 6.66
N GLU A 519 -9.39 5.94 7.37
CA GLU A 519 -8.70 4.68 7.05
C GLU A 519 -9.68 3.51 6.90
N SER A 520 -9.29 2.52 6.08
CA SER A 520 -10.04 1.26 5.99
C SER A 520 -10.16 0.65 7.40
N SER A 521 -11.34 0.16 7.77
CA SER A 521 -11.55 -0.46 9.08
C SER A 521 -11.50 -1.98 8.92
N PRO A 522 -10.45 -2.65 9.42
CA PRO A 522 -10.37 -4.11 9.37
C PRO A 522 -11.58 -4.79 10.00
N GLU A 523 -12.15 -4.20 11.04
CA GLU A 523 -13.36 -4.69 11.71
C GLU A 523 -14.59 -4.71 10.79
N GLN A 524 -14.83 -3.63 10.05
CA GLN A 524 -15.98 -3.55 9.14
C GLN A 524 -15.84 -4.51 7.96
N ILE A 525 -14.62 -4.66 7.44
CA ILE A 525 -14.32 -5.61 6.36
C ILE A 525 -14.55 -7.04 6.87
N SER A 526 -14.01 -7.38 8.03
CA SER A 526 -14.18 -8.70 8.65
C SER A 526 -15.65 -9.04 8.89
N ALA A 527 -16.44 -8.10 9.41
CA ALA A 527 -17.87 -8.29 9.62
C ALA A 527 -18.64 -8.51 8.31
N SER A 528 -18.31 -7.76 7.26
CA SER A 528 -18.94 -7.90 5.93
C SER A 528 -18.63 -9.24 5.26
N LEU A 529 -17.38 -9.71 5.36
CA LEU A 529 -16.98 -11.02 4.86
C LEU A 529 -17.67 -12.16 5.63
N LEU A 530 -17.77 -12.04 6.96
CA LEU A 530 -18.49 -13.00 7.80
C LEU A 530 -19.97 -13.09 7.40
N GLN A 531 -20.61 -11.95 7.16
CA GLN A 531 -22.01 -11.90 6.72
C GLN A 531 -22.19 -12.60 5.36
N SER A 532 -21.29 -12.34 4.42
CA SER A 532 -21.35 -12.91 3.07
C SER A 532 -21.19 -14.44 3.09
N LEU A 533 -20.24 -14.94 3.89
CA LEU A 533 -20.04 -16.37 4.10
C LEU A 533 -21.25 -17.04 4.75
N ARG A 534 -21.80 -16.46 5.83
CA ARG A 534 -23.00 -16.99 6.50
C ARG A 534 -24.19 -17.09 5.55
N GLN A 535 -24.42 -16.04 4.76
CA GLN A 535 -25.50 -16.04 3.77
C GLN A 535 -25.30 -17.14 2.72
N CYS A 536 -24.07 -17.34 2.23
CA CYS A 536 -23.78 -18.40 1.26
C CYS A 536 -23.95 -19.80 1.85
N CYS A 537 -23.52 -20.04 3.10
CA CYS A 537 -23.73 -21.32 3.79
C CYS A 537 -25.22 -21.59 4.05
N GLN A 538 -26.00 -20.58 4.42
CA GLN A 538 -27.44 -20.71 4.59
C GLN A 538 -28.13 -21.14 3.28
N GLN A 539 -27.72 -20.58 2.13
CA GLN A 539 -28.24 -21.00 0.82
C GLN A 539 -27.91 -22.45 0.46
N LEU A 540 -26.83 -23.00 1.01
CA LEU A 540 -26.43 -24.39 0.85
C LEU A 540 -26.99 -25.32 1.93
N GLY A 541 -27.72 -24.80 2.93
CA GLY A 541 -28.20 -25.58 4.07
C GLY A 541 -27.07 -26.09 4.99
N LEU A 542 -25.92 -25.41 5.00
CA LEU A 542 -24.79 -25.77 5.85
C LEU A 542 -24.92 -25.13 7.23
N GLU A 543 -24.93 -25.95 8.27
CA GLU A 543 -24.87 -25.51 9.66
C GLU A 543 -23.42 -25.44 10.12
N VAL A 544 -22.92 -24.22 10.35
CA VAL A 544 -21.54 -23.96 10.77
C VAL A 544 -21.52 -23.53 12.23
N HIS A 545 -20.85 -24.31 13.07
CA HIS A 545 -20.54 -23.93 14.45
C HIS A 545 -19.20 -23.20 14.48
N SER A 546 -19.12 -22.10 15.23
CA SER A 546 -17.85 -21.37 15.37
C SER A 546 -16.90 -22.18 16.24
N ALA A 547 -15.60 -22.16 15.92
CA ALA A 547 -14.59 -22.75 16.79
C ALA A 547 -14.49 -21.99 18.13
N ASP A 548 -14.11 -22.71 19.19
CA ASP A 548 -14.02 -22.13 20.55
C ASP A 548 -12.87 -21.13 20.70
N HIS A 549 -11.86 -21.19 19.85
CA HIS A 549 -10.66 -20.35 19.90
C HIS A 549 -10.22 -19.91 18.50
N CYS A 550 -9.41 -18.85 18.45
CA CYS A 550 -8.81 -18.36 17.21
C CYS A 550 -7.49 -19.07 16.91
N ILE A 551 -7.17 -19.19 15.63
CA ILE A 551 -5.86 -19.67 15.15
C ILE A 551 -5.28 -18.62 14.21
N ALA A 552 -3.99 -18.34 14.31
CA ALA A 552 -3.35 -17.37 13.42
C ALA A 552 -3.35 -17.86 11.97
N PHE A 553 -3.81 -17.01 11.06
CA PHE A 553 -3.68 -17.22 9.62
C PHE A 553 -2.47 -16.45 9.10
N GLY A 554 -1.76 -17.00 8.12
CA GLY A 554 -0.58 -16.34 7.56
C GLY A 554 -0.20 -16.83 6.18
N ARG A 555 0.77 -16.14 5.58
CA ARG A 555 1.45 -16.61 4.37
C ARG A 555 2.61 -17.51 4.78
N ILE A 556 2.80 -18.62 4.08
CA ILE A 556 4.03 -19.39 4.20
C ILE A 556 5.16 -18.62 3.50
N SER A 557 6.28 -18.45 4.20
CA SER A 557 7.44 -17.70 3.72
C SER A 557 8.72 -18.53 3.68
N ASP A 558 8.79 -19.59 4.49
CA ASP A 558 10.01 -20.37 4.70
C ASP A 558 9.71 -21.87 4.76
N THR A 559 10.69 -22.68 4.34
CA THR A 559 10.62 -24.14 4.43
C THR A 559 10.56 -24.59 5.88
N GLY A 560 9.77 -25.62 6.18
CA GLY A 560 9.63 -26.18 7.53
C GLY A 560 8.62 -25.47 8.45
N GLN A 561 8.02 -24.35 8.00
CA GLN A 561 6.93 -23.69 8.74
C GLN A 561 5.68 -24.59 8.85
N ALA A 562 5.41 -25.41 7.84
CA ALA A 562 4.27 -26.33 7.82
C ALA A 562 4.72 -27.80 7.83
N GLN A 563 3.92 -28.67 8.45
CA GLN A 563 4.20 -30.11 8.55
C GLN A 563 3.22 -30.95 7.74
N GLN A 564 2.09 -30.38 7.35
CA GLN A 564 1.03 -31.08 6.63
C GLN A 564 0.31 -30.09 5.71
N CYS A 565 -0.15 -30.54 4.55
CA CYS A 565 -1.07 -29.80 3.70
C CYS A 565 -2.40 -30.53 3.62
N ILE A 566 -3.51 -29.82 3.76
CA ILE A 566 -4.86 -30.38 3.69
C ILE A 566 -5.63 -29.60 2.63
N GLY A 567 -6.32 -30.30 1.73
CA GLY A 567 -7.09 -29.65 0.68
C GLY A 567 -8.15 -30.53 0.04
N LEU A 568 -8.89 -29.92 -0.87
CA LEU A 568 -9.89 -30.53 -1.74
C LEU A 568 -9.98 -29.69 -3.04
N PRO A 569 -10.71 -30.14 -4.08
CA PRO A 569 -10.87 -29.35 -5.30
C PRO A 569 -11.40 -27.94 -5.00
N GLY A 570 -10.58 -26.92 -5.26
CA GLY A 570 -10.91 -25.52 -4.99
C GLY A 570 -10.31 -24.94 -3.69
N LEU A 571 -9.62 -25.71 -2.85
CA LEU A 571 -9.04 -25.19 -1.61
C LEU A 571 -7.87 -26.02 -1.11
N SER A 572 -6.77 -25.37 -0.73
CA SER A 572 -5.67 -26.02 -0.01
C SER A 572 -5.11 -25.12 1.07
N LEU A 573 -4.72 -25.70 2.20
CA LEU A 573 -4.19 -25.05 3.38
C LEU A 573 -2.96 -25.79 3.86
N LEU A 574 -1.98 -25.06 4.39
CA LEU A 574 -0.80 -25.63 5.03
C LEU A 574 -0.94 -25.51 6.54
N ILE A 575 -0.69 -26.59 7.27
CA ILE A 575 -0.92 -26.71 8.69
C ILE A 575 0.40 -26.63 9.43
N SER A 576 0.47 -25.72 10.40
CA SER A 576 1.60 -25.58 11.30
C SER A 576 1.20 -25.89 12.73
N ARG A 577 1.95 -26.79 13.36
CA ARG A 577 1.89 -27.11 14.80
C ARG A 577 3.10 -26.56 15.56
N GLY A 578 4.18 -26.21 14.86
CA GLY A 578 5.41 -25.67 15.45
C GLY A 578 5.53 -24.15 15.35
N TYR A 579 5.16 -23.58 14.19
CA TYR A 579 5.24 -22.15 13.89
C TYR A 579 3.94 -21.42 14.21
N SER A 580 4.04 -20.26 14.86
CA SER A 580 2.93 -19.34 15.11
C SER A 580 3.09 -18.13 14.20
N ALA A 581 2.24 -18.03 13.17
CA ALA A 581 2.10 -16.84 12.36
C ALA A 581 1.71 -15.66 13.28
N PRO A 582 2.22 -14.46 12.98
CA PRO A 582 1.83 -13.27 13.72
C PRO A 582 0.36 -12.94 13.50
N LEU A 583 -0.31 -12.45 14.54
CA LEU A 583 -1.63 -11.83 14.41
C LEU A 583 -1.43 -10.36 13.97
N PRO A 584 -1.82 -9.95 12.75
CA PRO A 584 -1.57 -8.59 12.27
C PRO A 584 -2.47 -7.57 12.98
N PHE A 585 -3.73 -7.92 13.22
CA PHE A 585 -4.72 -7.04 13.82
C PHE A 585 -5.54 -7.80 14.85
N ASP A 586 -5.71 -7.23 16.03
CA ASP A 586 -6.51 -7.78 17.11
C ASP A 586 -7.79 -6.97 17.31
N GLY A 587 -8.92 -7.60 16.97
CA GLY A 587 -10.24 -6.99 17.01
C GLY A 587 -11.37 -8.00 17.02
N ASP A 588 -12.54 -7.59 17.51
CA ASP A 588 -13.67 -8.48 17.81
C ASP A 588 -14.24 -9.12 16.55
N ALA A 589 -14.52 -8.35 15.51
CA ALA A 589 -15.05 -8.86 14.24
C ALA A 589 -14.00 -9.73 13.52
N CYS A 590 -12.72 -9.38 13.61
CA CYS A 590 -11.64 -10.21 13.08
C CYS A 590 -11.60 -11.59 13.78
N ARG A 591 -11.71 -11.62 15.10
CA ARG A 591 -11.78 -12.88 15.89
C ARG A 591 -13.01 -13.71 15.56
N GLN A 592 -14.19 -13.07 15.45
CA GLN A 592 -15.43 -13.76 15.08
C GLN A 592 -15.34 -14.37 13.67
N LEU A 593 -14.79 -13.64 12.70
CA LEU A 593 -14.55 -14.16 11.36
C LEU A 593 -13.60 -15.36 11.39
N ASN A 594 -12.51 -15.25 12.14
CA ASN A 594 -11.51 -16.31 12.32
C ASN A 594 -12.16 -17.60 12.86
N GLN A 595 -12.85 -17.53 14.00
CA GLN A 595 -13.51 -18.67 14.64
C GLN A 595 -14.56 -19.31 13.73
N TRP A 596 -15.34 -18.49 13.02
CA TRP A 596 -16.38 -18.99 12.14
C TRP A 596 -15.79 -19.67 10.90
N VAL A 597 -14.72 -19.13 10.32
CA VAL A 597 -13.98 -19.75 9.21
C VAL A 597 -13.35 -21.07 9.64
N LEU A 598 -12.75 -21.14 10.83
CA LEU A 598 -12.22 -22.41 11.35
C LEU A 598 -13.31 -23.47 11.46
N GLY A 599 -14.49 -23.10 11.97
CA GLY A 599 -15.66 -23.98 12.01
C GLY A 599 -16.11 -24.46 10.62
N LEU A 600 -16.15 -23.55 9.64
CA LEU A 600 -16.45 -23.91 8.24
C LEU A 600 -15.38 -24.84 7.67
N LEU A 601 -14.10 -24.62 7.97
CA LEU A 601 -13.02 -25.49 7.53
C LEU A 601 -13.13 -26.89 8.12
N GLN A 602 -13.47 -27.05 9.40
CA GLN A 602 -13.73 -28.36 10.01
C GLN A 602 -14.89 -29.10 9.33
N LEU A 603 -15.94 -28.36 8.94
CA LEU A 603 -17.08 -28.93 8.22
C LEU A 603 -16.69 -29.40 6.81
N LEU A 604 -15.90 -28.60 6.07
CA LEU A 604 -15.50 -28.90 4.70
C LEU A 604 -14.34 -29.90 4.59
N LEU A 605 -13.47 -29.95 5.59
CA LEU A 605 -12.26 -30.77 5.66
C LEU A 605 -12.30 -31.60 6.94
N PRO A 606 -12.88 -32.80 6.94
CA PRO A 606 -12.98 -33.63 8.15
C PRO A 606 -11.63 -34.01 8.78
N GLN A 607 -10.53 -33.94 8.01
CA GLN A 607 -9.17 -34.19 8.50
C GLN A 607 -8.52 -32.96 9.16
N PHE A 608 -9.19 -31.80 9.13
CA PHE A 608 -8.73 -30.57 9.76
C PHE A 608 -9.11 -30.55 11.24
N GLU A 609 -8.26 -31.16 12.06
CA GLU A 609 -8.38 -31.17 13.52
C GLU A 609 -7.66 -29.96 14.12
N LEU A 610 -8.39 -29.09 14.83
CA LEU A 610 -7.83 -27.86 15.41
C LEU A 610 -6.80 -28.13 16.52
N ASP A 611 -6.90 -29.28 17.19
CA ASP A 611 -6.06 -29.61 18.33
C ASP A 611 -4.56 -29.59 17.96
N GLY A 612 -3.81 -28.75 18.68
CA GLY A 612 -2.37 -28.58 18.49
C GLY A 612 -1.97 -27.76 17.27
N ILE A 613 -2.91 -27.25 16.46
CA ILE A 613 -2.60 -26.31 15.37
C ILE A 613 -2.27 -24.95 15.98
N ARG A 614 -1.10 -24.41 15.61
CA ARG A 614 -0.68 -23.04 15.95
C ARG A 614 -1.03 -22.06 14.85
N SER A 615 -0.97 -22.49 13.59
CA SER A 615 -1.28 -21.62 12.46
C SER A 615 -1.81 -22.37 11.25
N VAL A 616 -2.65 -21.66 10.50
CA VAL A 616 -3.11 -22.04 9.16
C VAL A 616 -2.39 -21.13 8.17
N LEU A 617 -1.58 -21.72 7.30
CA LEU A 617 -0.79 -21.00 6.32
C LEU A 617 -1.36 -21.18 4.92
N THR A 618 -1.15 -20.19 4.08
CA THR A 618 -1.59 -20.18 2.68
C THR A 618 -0.41 -19.86 1.75
N ASP A 619 -0.36 -20.55 0.60
CA ASP A 619 0.56 -20.22 -0.49
C ASP A 619 -0.21 -19.49 -1.59
N GLN A 620 0.15 -18.23 -1.86
CA GLN A 620 -0.44 -17.42 -2.93
C GLN A 620 0.16 -17.73 -4.32
N GLN A 621 1.06 -18.71 -4.41
CA GLN A 621 1.71 -19.16 -5.63
C GLN A 621 2.24 -18.00 -6.48
N TYR A 622 2.87 -17.03 -5.81
CA TYR A 622 3.46 -15.86 -6.45
C TYR A 622 2.47 -14.99 -7.23
N GLY A 623 1.24 -14.84 -6.74
CA GLY A 623 0.21 -14.01 -7.37
C GLY A 623 -0.61 -14.75 -8.43
N VAL A 624 -0.61 -16.08 -8.40
CA VAL A 624 -1.59 -16.89 -9.14
C VAL A 624 -2.86 -16.96 -8.30
N GLU A 625 -2.97 -17.88 -7.36
CA GLU A 625 -4.12 -18.07 -6.47
C GLU A 625 -3.72 -19.11 -5.41
N LEU A 626 -4.58 -19.38 -4.42
CA LEU A 626 -4.44 -20.57 -3.58
C LEU A 626 -4.51 -21.86 -4.41
N PRO A 627 -3.70 -22.89 -4.10
CA PRO A 627 -3.74 -24.17 -4.82
C PRO A 627 -5.14 -24.79 -4.79
N ALA A 628 -5.68 -25.06 -5.97
CA ALA A 628 -7.03 -25.55 -6.20
C ALA A 628 -7.08 -27.03 -6.54
N THR A 629 -5.98 -27.59 -7.05
CA THR A 629 -5.92 -29.00 -7.51
C THR A 629 -4.83 -29.76 -6.76
N ALA A 630 -4.97 -31.09 -6.66
CA ALA A 630 -3.95 -31.93 -6.02
C ALA A 630 -2.53 -31.68 -6.57
N ARG A 631 -2.41 -31.44 -7.87
CA ARG A 631 -1.14 -31.15 -8.54
C ARG A 631 -0.54 -29.80 -8.11
N GLU A 632 -1.34 -28.74 -8.07
CA GLU A 632 -0.90 -27.43 -7.57
C GLU A 632 -0.52 -27.50 -6.08
N THR A 633 -1.25 -28.29 -5.29
CA THR A 633 -0.98 -28.50 -3.88
C THR A 633 0.31 -29.28 -3.66
N LEU A 634 0.57 -30.32 -4.46
CA LEU A 634 1.82 -31.07 -4.47
C LEU A 634 3.02 -30.17 -4.82
N TRP A 635 2.87 -29.26 -5.78
CA TRP A 635 3.91 -28.27 -6.08
C TRP A 635 4.23 -27.40 -4.86
N SER A 636 3.20 -26.96 -4.14
CA SER A 636 3.35 -26.17 -2.92
C SER A 636 4.05 -26.99 -1.82
N CYS A 637 3.72 -28.27 -1.69
CA CYS A 637 4.38 -29.17 -0.72
C CYS A 637 5.87 -29.33 -1.03
N LEU A 638 6.24 -29.56 -2.30
CA LEU A 638 7.64 -29.64 -2.71
C LEU A 638 8.39 -28.33 -2.46
N LYS A 639 7.78 -27.20 -2.85
CA LYS A 639 8.35 -25.85 -2.65
C LYS A 639 8.69 -25.57 -1.21
N TRP A 640 7.78 -25.88 -0.30
CA TRP A 640 7.91 -25.55 1.12
C TRP A 640 8.41 -26.70 1.98
N GLN A 641 8.80 -27.81 1.34
CA GLN A 641 9.27 -29.05 1.97
C GLN A 641 8.28 -29.59 3.01
N VAL A 642 7.00 -29.63 2.65
CA VAL A 642 5.94 -30.17 3.49
C VAL A 642 5.81 -31.68 3.22
N PRO A 643 6.06 -32.54 4.22
CA PRO A 643 6.22 -33.98 4.01
C PRO A 643 4.91 -34.73 3.71
N GLU A 644 3.76 -34.12 3.99
CA GLU A 644 2.47 -34.80 3.91
C GLU A 644 1.40 -33.94 3.23
N LEU A 645 0.66 -34.56 2.32
CA LEU A 645 -0.54 -34.00 1.71
C LEU A 645 -1.74 -34.92 1.97
N ILE A 646 -2.84 -34.35 2.44
CA ILE A 646 -4.16 -34.96 2.44
C ILE A 646 -5.05 -34.17 1.48
N PHE A 647 -5.40 -34.75 0.34
CA PHE A 647 -6.24 -34.09 -0.66
C PHE A 647 -7.49 -34.91 -0.95
N ALA A 648 -8.67 -34.31 -0.73
CA ALA A 648 -9.97 -34.98 -0.89
C ALA A 648 -10.05 -36.35 -0.16
N GLY A 649 -9.45 -36.42 1.03
CA GLY A 649 -9.38 -37.64 1.86
C GLY A 649 -8.31 -38.65 1.46
N GLN A 650 -7.58 -38.43 0.35
CA GLN A 650 -6.44 -39.26 -0.04
C GLN A 650 -5.15 -38.72 0.58
N ARG A 651 -4.36 -39.62 1.18
CA ARG A 651 -3.07 -39.29 1.81
C ARG A 651 -1.92 -39.60 0.86
N TYR A 652 -1.02 -38.64 0.71
CA TYR A 652 0.21 -38.72 -0.08
C TYR A 652 1.39 -38.38 0.82
N ASP A 653 2.38 -39.26 0.84
CA ASP A 653 3.68 -38.97 1.43
C ASP A 653 4.53 -38.27 0.37
N VAL A 654 4.95 -37.04 0.66
CA VAL A 654 5.75 -36.21 -0.25
C VAL A 654 7.22 -36.50 0.04
N PRO A 655 7.95 -37.16 -0.88
CA PRO A 655 9.36 -37.47 -0.65
C PRO A 655 10.18 -36.18 -0.65
N LEU A 656 10.72 -35.80 0.50
CA LEU A 656 11.56 -34.60 0.67
C LEU A 656 13.04 -34.85 0.30
N GLU A 657 13.44 -36.13 0.25
CA GLU A 657 14.77 -36.59 -0.17
C GLU A 657 14.62 -37.89 -0.98
N ASP A 658 15.53 -38.14 -1.92
CA ASP A 658 15.58 -39.41 -2.67
C ASP A 658 16.19 -40.53 -1.79
N LYS A 659 15.46 -40.96 -0.76
CA LYS A 659 15.80 -42.15 0.02
C LYS A 659 15.04 -43.35 -0.53
N SER A 660 15.45 -43.81 -1.70
CA SER A 660 15.01 -45.10 -2.24
C SER A 660 15.57 -46.25 -1.38
N ALA A 661 15.00 -46.52 -0.20
CA ALA A 661 15.02 -47.81 0.51
C ALA A 661 14.44 -47.70 1.92
N THR A 662 13.13 -47.85 2.11
CA THR A 662 12.61 -48.55 3.31
C THR A 662 11.18 -49.04 3.08
N ALA A 663 10.89 -50.17 3.73
CA ALA A 663 9.87 -51.15 3.41
C ALA A 663 8.42 -50.72 3.75
N ILE A 664 7.52 -51.41 3.04
CA ILE A 664 6.07 -51.27 2.96
C ILE A 664 5.38 -51.71 4.25
N THR A 665 4.48 -50.86 4.76
CA THR A 665 3.26 -51.30 5.46
C THR A 665 2.07 -50.38 5.16
N SER A 666 1.15 -50.89 4.33
CA SER A 666 -0.30 -50.62 4.21
C SER A 666 -0.85 -49.19 4.02
N SER A 667 -1.76 -49.09 3.03
CA SER A 667 -2.76 -48.03 2.72
C SER A 667 -2.32 -46.64 2.23
N GLN A 668 -1.03 -46.34 2.11
CA GLN A 668 -0.53 -45.04 1.61
C GLN A 668 -0.11 -45.10 0.13
N HIS A 669 -0.51 -44.10 -0.67
CA HIS A 669 0.02 -43.91 -2.03
C HIS A 669 1.35 -43.15 -1.96
N GLN A 670 2.46 -43.90 -1.96
CA GLN A 670 3.78 -43.30 -2.05
C GLN A 670 4.10 -42.98 -3.52
N LEU A 671 4.19 -41.69 -3.86
CA LEU A 671 4.68 -41.25 -5.17
C LEU A 671 6.21 -41.33 -5.15
N SER A 672 6.84 -41.97 -6.14
CA SER A 672 8.30 -41.87 -6.25
C SER A 672 8.68 -40.43 -6.54
N HIS A 673 9.75 -39.93 -5.90
CA HIS A 673 10.23 -38.56 -6.09
C HIS A 673 10.43 -38.25 -7.58
N SER A 674 11.00 -39.18 -8.34
CA SER A 674 11.19 -39.08 -9.79
C SER A 674 9.89 -39.00 -10.59
N ALA A 675 8.86 -39.79 -10.28
CA ALA A 675 7.59 -39.76 -11.00
C ALA A 675 6.81 -38.46 -10.73
N LEU A 676 6.81 -38.00 -9.48
CA LEU A 676 6.21 -36.72 -9.09
C LEU A 676 6.96 -35.56 -9.75
N PHE A 677 8.28 -35.53 -9.67
CA PHE A 677 9.13 -34.52 -10.28
C PHE A 677 8.92 -34.42 -11.80
N ASN A 678 8.81 -35.56 -12.48
CA ASN A 678 8.59 -35.62 -13.92
C ASN A 678 7.18 -35.21 -14.37
N SER A 679 6.23 -35.08 -13.43
CA SER A 679 4.85 -34.68 -13.76
C SER A 679 4.72 -33.17 -13.99
N PHE A 680 5.56 -32.35 -13.37
CA PHE A 680 5.50 -30.90 -13.45
C PHE A 680 6.01 -30.37 -14.79
N ARG A 681 5.47 -29.21 -15.16
CA ARG A 681 5.80 -28.52 -16.41
C ARG A 681 6.20 -27.09 -16.13
N VAL A 682 7.21 -26.64 -16.88
CA VAL A 682 7.76 -25.29 -16.78
C VAL A 682 7.53 -24.56 -18.09
N VAL A 683 6.96 -23.36 -17.97
CA VAL A 683 6.63 -22.47 -19.08
C VAL A 683 7.06 -21.04 -18.74
N HIS A 684 6.99 -20.15 -19.73
CA HIS A 684 7.15 -18.72 -19.51
C HIS A 684 6.11 -18.20 -18.52
N SER A 685 6.54 -17.28 -17.67
CA SER A 685 5.62 -16.60 -16.79
C SER A 685 4.62 -15.77 -17.60
N LYS A 686 3.35 -15.87 -17.23
CA LYS A 686 2.28 -15.03 -17.80
C LYS A 686 2.35 -13.57 -17.34
N ALA A 687 3.20 -13.26 -16.36
CA ALA A 687 3.51 -11.89 -15.95
C ALA A 687 4.29 -11.12 -17.02
N ILE A 688 5.01 -11.83 -17.90
CA ILE A 688 5.85 -11.21 -18.93
C ILE A 688 4.95 -10.61 -20.02
N SER A 689 5.21 -9.34 -20.34
CA SER A 689 4.62 -8.67 -21.50
C SER A 689 5.44 -9.03 -22.75
N TYR A 690 6.73 -8.72 -22.72
CA TYR A 690 7.70 -9.07 -23.77
C TYR A 690 9.13 -9.03 -23.24
N VAL A 691 10.06 -9.55 -24.04
CA VAL A 691 11.51 -9.48 -23.79
C VAL A 691 12.13 -8.61 -24.88
N GLN A 692 12.92 -7.61 -24.48
CA GLN A 692 13.60 -6.70 -25.40
C GLN A 692 15.12 -6.80 -25.25
N ASN A 693 15.84 -6.56 -26.35
CA ASN A 693 17.29 -6.43 -26.34
C ASN A 693 17.66 -4.97 -26.61
N GLY A 694 18.26 -4.31 -25.61
CA GLY A 694 18.63 -2.90 -25.68
C GLY A 694 20.11 -2.65 -25.39
N PRO A 695 20.54 -1.37 -25.35
CA PRO A 695 21.92 -0.98 -25.06
C PRO A 695 22.42 -1.50 -23.71
N GLN A 696 21.50 -1.72 -22.76
CA GLN A 696 21.80 -2.24 -21.43
C GLN A 696 21.76 -3.77 -21.33
N GLY A 697 21.55 -4.48 -22.45
CA GLY A 697 21.39 -5.92 -22.55
C GLY A 697 19.94 -6.38 -22.66
N TRP A 698 19.71 -7.68 -22.50
CA TRP A 698 18.38 -8.28 -22.53
C TRP A 698 17.60 -7.94 -21.26
N GLN A 699 16.34 -7.55 -21.45
CA GLN A 699 15.46 -7.08 -20.39
C GLN A 699 14.06 -7.70 -20.56
N VAL A 700 13.44 -8.06 -19.43
CA VAL A 700 12.04 -8.50 -19.36
C VAL A 700 11.19 -7.32 -18.93
N VAL A 701 10.15 -7.04 -19.70
CA VAL A 701 9.11 -6.08 -19.36
C VAL A 701 7.88 -6.85 -18.87
N PHE A 702 7.39 -6.52 -17.68
CA PHE A 702 6.20 -7.13 -17.10
C PHE A 702 4.93 -6.39 -17.53
N LYS A 703 3.78 -7.06 -17.45
CA LYS A 703 2.49 -6.46 -17.80
C LYS A 703 2.10 -5.31 -16.86
N ARG A 704 2.30 -5.47 -15.54
CA ARG A 704 1.94 -4.49 -14.49
C ARG A 704 2.84 -4.60 -13.25
N TYR A 705 2.82 -3.57 -12.39
CA TYR A 705 3.44 -3.46 -11.04
C TYR A 705 4.97 -3.60 -10.94
N ARG A 706 5.60 -4.49 -11.70
CA ARG A 706 7.04 -4.75 -11.60
C ARG A 706 7.85 -3.89 -12.56
N PRO A 707 8.99 -3.34 -12.10
CA PRO A 707 9.94 -2.69 -12.99
C PRO A 707 10.58 -3.69 -13.95
N THR A 708 11.14 -3.19 -15.04
CA THR A 708 11.90 -3.99 -15.99
C THR A 708 13.06 -4.72 -15.31
N LEU A 709 13.21 -6.02 -15.60
CA LEU A 709 14.27 -6.86 -15.04
C LEU A 709 15.36 -7.11 -16.08
N LYS A 710 16.61 -6.77 -15.76
CA LYS A 710 17.77 -7.12 -16.58
C LYS A 710 18.10 -8.60 -16.42
N LEU A 711 18.29 -9.29 -17.55
CA LEU A 711 18.58 -10.72 -17.57
C LEU A 711 20.08 -11.00 -17.61
N SER A 712 20.54 -11.91 -16.75
CA SER A 712 21.84 -12.57 -16.88
C SER A 712 21.87 -13.48 -18.11
N SER A 713 23.07 -13.79 -18.62
CA SER A 713 23.25 -14.70 -19.76
C SER A 713 22.60 -16.08 -19.51
N ARG A 714 22.65 -16.57 -18.26
CA ARG A 714 22.02 -17.84 -17.87
C ARG A 714 20.50 -17.77 -17.94
N GLN A 715 19.90 -16.69 -17.44
CA GLN A 715 18.44 -16.50 -17.51
C GLN A 715 17.97 -16.34 -18.96
N GLN A 716 18.75 -15.69 -19.83
CA GLN A 716 18.43 -15.56 -21.26
C GLN A 716 18.36 -16.94 -21.94
N VAL A 717 19.38 -17.76 -21.73
CA VAL A 717 19.47 -19.12 -22.28
C VAL A 717 18.31 -19.99 -21.77
N LEU A 718 18.02 -19.90 -20.46
CA LEU A 718 16.92 -20.65 -19.86
C LEU A 718 15.56 -20.21 -20.40
N LEU A 719 15.28 -18.90 -20.46
CA LEU A 719 14.04 -18.38 -21.02
C LEU A 719 13.87 -18.80 -22.47
N ARG A 720 14.94 -18.80 -23.28
CA ARG A 720 14.86 -19.31 -24.65
C ARG A 720 14.50 -20.80 -24.69
N TYR A 721 15.04 -21.60 -23.77
CA TYR A 721 14.77 -23.04 -23.70
C TYR A 721 13.33 -23.38 -23.28
N VAL A 722 12.75 -22.60 -22.36
CA VAL A 722 11.37 -22.79 -21.86
C VAL A 722 10.31 -22.02 -22.68
N GLN A 723 10.65 -21.53 -23.88
CA GLN A 723 9.66 -21.02 -24.85
C GLN A 723 8.63 -22.10 -25.22
N GLU A 724 9.06 -23.35 -25.24
CA GLU A 724 8.19 -24.51 -25.27
C GLU A 724 8.06 -25.10 -23.86
N GLU A 725 6.93 -25.74 -23.58
CA GLU A 725 6.73 -26.46 -22.33
C GLU A 725 7.82 -27.52 -22.12
N ARG A 726 8.46 -27.51 -20.95
CA ARG A 726 9.50 -28.48 -20.56
C ARG A 726 9.12 -29.21 -19.28
N SER A 727 9.48 -30.50 -19.18
CA SER A 727 9.46 -31.20 -17.90
C SER A 727 10.64 -30.78 -17.02
N LEU A 728 10.55 -31.03 -15.72
CA LEU A 728 11.66 -30.76 -14.80
C LEU A 728 12.92 -31.59 -15.12
N ASP A 729 12.76 -32.82 -15.58
CA ASP A 729 13.87 -33.68 -16.01
C ASP A 729 14.60 -33.12 -17.25
N GLN A 730 13.84 -32.67 -18.26
CA GLN A 730 14.41 -31.99 -19.43
C GLN A 730 15.18 -30.73 -19.05
N LEU A 731 14.75 -30.02 -18.01
CA LEU A 731 15.45 -28.86 -17.46
C LEU A 731 16.73 -29.25 -16.71
N CYS A 732 16.70 -30.32 -15.90
CA CYS A 732 17.88 -30.83 -15.22
C CYS A 732 18.95 -31.26 -16.22
N GLN A 733 18.56 -32.00 -17.27
CA GLN A 733 19.46 -32.43 -18.34
C GLN A 733 20.06 -31.24 -19.10
N PHE A 734 19.23 -30.24 -19.42
CA PHE A 734 19.68 -29.03 -20.11
C PHE A 734 20.68 -28.21 -19.27
N LEU A 735 20.39 -28.05 -17.98
CA LEU A 735 21.21 -27.30 -17.05
C LEU A 735 22.41 -28.10 -16.51
N GLN A 736 22.43 -29.42 -16.72
CA GLN A 736 23.42 -30.36 -16.17
C GLN A 736 23.52 -30.28 -14.64
N ILE A 737 22.37 -30.22 -13.96
CA ILE A 737 22.28 -30.13 -12.49
C ILE A 737 21.40 -31.24 -11.93
N ALA A 738 21.60 -31.54 -10.64
CA ALA A 738 20.75 -32.47 -9.90
C ALA A 738 19.34 -31.90 -9.66
N PRO A 739 18.31 -32.75 -9.46
CA PRO A 739 16.94 -32.33 -9.20
C PRO A 739 16.78 -31.31 -8.07
N GLU A 740 17.52 -31.47 -6.96
CA GLU A 740 17.42 -30.58 -5.79
C GLU A 740 17.93 -29.16 -6.12
N GLU A 741 19.04 -29.08 -6.86
CA GLU A 741 19.59 -27.80 -7.33
C GLU A 741 18.69 -27.17 -8.40
N CYS A 742 18.03 -27.99 -9.22
CA CYS A 742 17.03 -27.52 -10.17
C CYS A 742 15.83 -26.87 -9.47
N LEU A 743 15.27 -27.50 -8.44
CA LEU A 743 14.17 -26.93 -7.64
C LEU A 743 14.54 -25.57 -7.06
N ARG A 744 15.74 -25.46 -6.46
CA ARG A 744 16.24 -24.18 -5.90
C ARG A 744 16.28 -23.07 -6.95
N GLN A 745 16.80 -23.35 -8.14
CA GLN A 745 16.83 -22.39 -9.24
C GLN A 745 15.43 -22.03 -9.74
N LEU A 746 14.53 -23.02 -9.84
CA LEU A 746 13.15 -22.78 -10.26
C LEU A 746 12.40 -21.88 -9.29
N TYR A 747 12.61 -22.03 -7.98
CA TYR A 747 12.01 -21.14 -6.99
C TYR A 747 12.46 -19.70 -7.18
N GLN A 748 13.77 -19.47 -7.36
CA GLN A 748 14.31 -18.14 -7.64
C GLN A 748 13.72 -17.54 -8.94
N LEU A 749 13.62 -18.32 -10.01
CA LEU A 749 13.06 -17.87 -11.28
C LEU A 749 11.55 -17.59 -11.21
N THR A 750 10.81 -18.38 -10.44
CA THR A 750 9.38 -18.16 -10.19
C THR A 750 9.17 -16.92 -9.32
N GLU A 751 10.03 -16.70 -8.33
CA GLU A 751 10.02 -15.48 -7.51
C GLU A 751 10.34 -14.21 -8.33
N GLN A 752 11.23 -14.34 -9.32
CA GLN A 752 11.53 -13.28 -10.29
C GLN A 752 10.45 -13.11 -11.36
N ARG A 753 9.42 -13.98 -11.38
CA ARG A 753 8.34 -14.00 -12.39
C ARG A 753 8.84 -14.23 -13.81
N LEU A 754 9.88 -15.05 -13.95
CA LEU A 754 10.42 -15.42 -15.25
C LEU A 754 9.76 -16.69 -15.81
N ILE A 755 9.35 -17.60 -14.93
CA ILE A 755 8.71 -18.86 -15.29
C ILE A 755 7.46 -19.11 -14.45
N GLN A 756 6.66 -20.08 -14.89
CA GLN A 756 5.59 -20.69 -14.12
C GLN A 756 5.79 -22.21 -14.10
N VAL A 757 5.57 -22.82 -12.93
CA VAL A 757 5.49 -24.27 -12.79
C VAL A 757 4.04 -24.64 -12.56
N HIS A 758 3.55 -25.65 -13.28
CA HIS A 758 2.20 -26.19 -13.09
C HIS A 758 2.16 -27.70 -13.16
#